data_AF-A0A2R6JFI6-F1
#
_entry.id   AF-A0A2R6JFI6-F1
#
_cell.length_a   1.000
_cell.length_b   1.000
_cell.length_c   1.000
_cell.angle_alpha   90.00
_cell.angle_beta   90.00
_cell.angle_gamma   90.00
#
_symmetry.space_group_name_H-M   'P 1'
#
loop_
_entity.id
_entity.type
_entity.pdbx_description
1 polymer ?
#
loop_
_entity_poly.entity_id
_entity_poly.type
_entity_poly.pdbx_seq_one_letter_code
_entity_poly.pdbx_strand_id
1 'polypeptide(L)'
;MSYDYVRRPIRDGPDIPAPVRPVVDGDRRPTLVEFDDAASFEAMRSVAGEVRTTTDPEPAAYAALTTAEAERVAELPTARTLHFSPGANPFWRLGYYPLGVFPTPERSVDYIDFEEVAAGFDRLAEAFDDRMRVFSAGESAGKYNYVTDRRDPRGVLVVEVAEDVDDREAFAEKKQVLTNCTIHGNERAGGEAAPRFIEGVLRGQYPEVEALLDELALVFTFTNPDGWAARRPQYESLGVPGAPLHERGNLGGDTNRQFPNPGWISPDHTVAEPLGSGLDGETNPPEYVAETTPDALAFVEHCRSYENLVCAIDLHGMLSSKDFVLALDGASQSSSDDLENSFELIDTIGERITANVEEWETAGEALSPVTETASPSAFGLSVVPEQAYNFGTPVETIGYSGTGFVDEWMAFPEELGGLGVPSLTMEMSYSNLVGGNVYDQARVGLQVDGYKGAILGAIDFATRDVTGRVEAGGDVAYVTTDALTRRAEDLGHVDGDGDAVEYDPSGKSTTEETTVPAGGSASVSRAVDARATTLSVNPHVHRSVASARLIAPDGTTVRSFEAGEGRALGGRCCALPTWQVDAQAGEWTVELDNALGTPGDAEVGFTTAAAADAPNPAAELGYEQRDYEVTPLRYFEDLDEDANVAVDAVASGAVDAAALDGYDQLALVHDDVDAGDVDTVESFVRDGGNLVLTDTGLNLLPELVDGIAAEDVTERTAYVGELDEVNDSHPLVTDRRPIQDHLWYIAPVGYSENEAPIYGVDSGAFDDAGGTVAGTTGGDVVVGTLEVGDGQIQLIGSLLPPAEQSNLHPFGMVDYAATYFGHLVMTNALFAEQIREVDGEETRRIGRGSGEDD
;
A
#
# COMPACT_ATOMS: atom_id res chain seq x y z
N MET A 1 -14.61 10.07 28.01
CA MET A 1 -14.49 9.86 29.48
C MET A 1 -13.02 9.96 29.84
N SER A 2 -12.59 11.01 30.55
CA SER A 2 -11.17 11.30 30.83
C SER A 2 -10.63 10.49 32.00
N TYR A 3 -9.59 9.68 31.78
CA TYR A 3 -8.80 9.10 32.87
C TYR A 3 -7.40 9.71 32.89
N ASP A 4 -7.29 10.82 33.62
CA ASP A 4 -6.04 11.28 34.22
C ASP A 4 -5.54 10.23 35.23
N TYR A 5 -4.25 10.31 35.60
CA TYR A 5 -3.87 10.03 36.98
C TYR A 5 -4.97 10.58 37.89
N VAL A 6 -5.66 9.69 38.62
CA VAL A 6 -6.74 9.99 39.57
C VAL A 6 -6.77 11.46 39.97
N ARG A 7 -7.86 12.18 39.68
CA ARG A 7 -8.17 13.50 40.26
C ARG A 7 -8.07 13.37 41.79
N ARG A 8 -6.89 13.64 42.34
CA ARG A 8 -6.62 13.58 43.78
C ARG A 8 -6.12 14.96 44.18
N PRO A 9 -6.87 15.68 45.02
CA PRO A 9 -6.28 16.78 45.78
C PRO A 9 -5.07 16.20 46.52
N ILE A 10 -3.87 16.76 46.31
CA ILE A 10 -2.62 16.35 46.97
C ILE A 10 -2.72 16.42 48.52
N ARG A 11 -3.83 16.95 49.06
CA ARG A 11 -4.07 17.16 50.50
C ARG A 11 -4.74 16.01 51.26
N ASP A 12 -5.14 14.92 50.61
CA ASP A 12 -5.60 13.70 51.31
C ASP A 12 -4.57 12.56 51.16
N GLY A 13 -4.15 11.99 52.29
CA GLY A 13 -2.99 11.09 52.47
C GLY A 13 -2.88 9.82 51.59
N PRO A 14 -1.89 8.94 51.89
CA PRO A 14 -1.18 8.14 50.91
C PRO A 14 -2.07 7.00 50.39
N ASP A 15 -2.59 7.19 49.19
CA ASP A 15 -3.07 6.13 48.31
C ASP A 15 -2.74 6.61 46.89
N ILE A 16 -1.44 6.63 46.59
CA ILE A 16 -0.96 6.61 45.21
C ILE A 16 -1.52 5.29 44.63
N PRO A 17 -2.25 5.29 43.50
CA PRO A 17 -2.63 4.03 42.88
C PRO A 17 -1.35 3.24 42.62
N ALA A 18 -1.23 2.07 43.24
CA ALA A 18 -0.09 1.19 43.02
C ALA A 18 0.04 0.94 41.51
N PRO A 19 1.25 1.03 40.93
CA PRO A 19 1.44 0.69 39.53
C PRO A 19 1.00 -0.76 39.34
N VAL A 20 0.06 -0.99 38.42
CA VAL A 20 -0.54 -2.32 38.20
C VAL A 20 0.51 -3.35 37.73
N ARG A 21 1.71 -2.92 37.29
CA ARG A 21 2.92 -3.73 37.06
C ARG A 21 4.17 -2.83 37.15
N PRO A 22 5.37 -3.38 37.41
CA PRO A 22 6.54 -2.58 37.73
C PRO A 22 6.91 -1.64 36.56
N VAL A 23 6.83 -0.34 36.82
CA VAL A 23 7.53 0.67 36.03
C VAL A 23 9.00 0.31 36.07
N VAL A 24 9.67 0.24 34.91
CA VAL A 24 11.12 0.07 34.86
C VAL A 24 11.75 1.24 35.61
N ASP A 25 12.50 0.94 36.67
CA ASP A 25 13.11 1.97 37.52
C ASP A 25 14.04 2.87 36.68
N GLY A 26 13.74 4.17 36.61
CA GLY A 26 14.47 5.15 35.79
C GLY A 26 13.76 5.65 34.52
N ASP A 27 12.61 5.07 34.14
CA ASP A 27 11.81 5.55 33.00
C ASP A 27 11.16 6.91 33.28
N ARG A 28 11.18 7.84 32.31
CA ARG A 28 10.70 9.23 32.46
C ARG A 28 9.39 9.41 31.71
N ARG A 29 8.36 9.93 32.37
CA ARG A 29 7.03 10.12 31.81
C ARG A 29 6.68 11.61 31.65
N PRO A 30 6.14 12.02 30.49
CA PRO A 30 5.71 13.40 30.27
C PRO A 30 4.61 13.78 31.26
N THR A 31 4.89 14.79 32.08
CA THR A 31 4.04 15.16 33.21
C THR A 31 3.78 16.66 33.23
N LEU A 32 2.50 17.04 33.18
CA LEU A 32 2.03 18.39 33.47
C LEU A 32 1.70 18.50 34.96
N VAL A 33 2.13 19.59 35.59
CA VAL A 33 1.94 19.86 37.02
C VAL A 33 1.27 21.22 37.17
N GLU A 34 0.07 21.22 37.74
CA GLU A 34 -0.67 22.43 38.07
C GLU A 34 -0.26 22.92 39.47
N PHE A 35 -0.12 24.23 39.65
CA PHE A 35 0.28 24.85 40.90
C PHE A 35 -0.71 25.91 41.38
N ASP A 36 -0.84 26.07 42.70
CA ASP A 36 -1.59 27.18 43.31
C ASP A 36 -0.97 28.55 42.95
N ASP A 37 0.37 28.60 42.87
CA ASP A 37 1.15 29.76 42.43
C ASP A 37 2.55 29.35 41.90
N ALA A 38 3.26 30.30 41.28
CA ALA A 38 4.56 30.08 40.63
C ALA A 38 5.75 29.89 41.61
N ALA A 39 5.56 29.93 42.93
CA ALA A 39 6.67 29.88 43.90
C ALA A 39 7.45 28.56 43.88
N SER A 40 6.82 27.45 43.46
CA SER A 40 7.47 26.14 43.38
C SER A 40 8.17 25.85 42.04
N PHE A 41 8.13 26.76 41.06
CA PHE A 41 8.77 26.52 39.75
C PHE A 41 10.27 26.28 39.86
N GLU A 42 10.96 27.06 40.69
CA GLU A 42 12.41 26.89 40.87
C GLU A 42 12.74 25.59 41.63
N ALA A 43 11.87 25.20 42.57
CA ALA A 43 12.00 23.92 43.25
C ALA A 43 11.80 22.76 42.27
N MET A 44 10.84 22.86 41.35
CA MET A 44 10.65 21.84 40.30
C MET A 44 11.87 21.72 39.38
N ARG A 45 12.48 22.84 38.96
CA ARG A 45 13.74 22.84 38.18
C ARG A 45 14.92 22.20 38.91
N SER A 46 14.87 22.13 40.24
CA SER A 46 15.89 21.41 41.03
C SER A 46 15.63 19.90 41.13
N VAL A 47 14.40 19.46 40.86
CA VAL A 47 13.99 18.05 40.88
C VAL A 47 14.14 17.40 39.52
N ALA A 48 13.77 18.11 38.45
CA ALA A 48 13.77 17.63 37.07
C ALA A 48 14.65 18.52 36.19
N GLY A 49 15.25 17.93 35.14
CA GLY A 49 16.15 18.64 34.23
C GLY A 49 15.47 19.73 33.40
N GLU A 50 14.86 19.34 32.27
CA GLU A 50 14.16 20.29 31.39
C GLU A 50 12.74 20.52 31.90
N VAL A 51 12.48 21.74 32.39
CA VAL A 51 11.15 22.16 32.89
C VAL A 51 10.67 23.35 32.09
N ARG A 52 9.50 23.21 31.47
CA ARG A 52 8.77 24.31 30.81
C ARG A 52 7.71 24.83 31.77
N THR A 53 7.53 26.14 31.86
CA THR A 53 6.59 26.75 32.82
C THR A 53 5.68 27.76 32.12
N THR A 54 4.43 27.85 32.56
CA THR A 54 3.47 28.90 32.16
C THR A 54 2.76 29.46 33.39
N THR A 55 2.29 30.69 33.30
CA THR A 55 1.35 31.29 34.27
C THR A 55 -0.04 31.49 33.68
N ASP A 56 -0.22 31.18 32.41
CA ASP A 56 -1.45 31.30 31.66
C ASP A 56 -1.89 29.91 31.16
N PRO A 57 -3.19 29.56 31.26
CA PRO A 57 -4.25 30.27 31.97
C PRO A 57 -4.07 30.26 33.50
N GLU A 58 -3.20 29.37 34.00
CA GLU A 58 -2.85 29.26 35.41
C GLU A 58 -1.38 28.83 35.58
N PRO A 59 -0.79 28.98 36.79
CA PRO A 59 0.55 28.50 37.08
C PRO A 59 0.68 26.99 36.88
N ALA A 60 1.44 26.59 35.86
CA ALA A 60 1.70 25.20 35.55
C ALA A 60 3.13 24.99 35.05
N ALA A 61 3.61 23.76 35.16
CA ALA A 61 4.90 23.37 34.63
C ALA A 61 4.86 21.95 34.05
N TYR A 62 5.67 21.72 33.03
CA TYR A 62 5.80 20.46 32.33
C TYR A 62 7.23 19.94 32.43
N ALA A 63 7.38 18.65 32.68
CA ALA A 63 8.66 17.94 32.58
C ALA A 63 8.44 16.43 32.37
N ALA A 64 9.41 15.75 31.76
CA ALA A 64 9.47 14.29 31.79
C ALA A 64 10.05 13.83 33.14
N LEU A 65 9.26 13.13 33.96
CA LEU A 65 9.59 12.77 35.34
C LEU A 65 9.71 11.25 35.52
N THR A 66 10.73 10.80 36.24
CA THR A 66 10.74 9.44 36.83
C THR A 66 9.72 9.34 37.95
N THR A 67 9.35 8.12 38.35
CA THR A 67 8.48 7.89 39.52
C THR A 67 8.98 8.63 40.77
N ALA A 68 10.27 8.54 41.08
CA ALA A 68 10.88 9.21 42.24
C ALA A 68 10.94 10.74 42.11
N GLU A 69 10.99 11.27 40.88
CA GLU A 69 10.87 12.72 40.65
C GLU A 69 9.42 13.19 40.78
N ALA A 70 8.46 12.43 40.25
CA ALA A 70 7.03 12.73 40.37
C ALA A 70 6.59 12.75 41.84
N GLU A 71 7.05 11.80 42.67
CA GLU A 71 6.81 11.80 44.12
C GLU A 71 7.37 13.07 44.79
N ARG A 72 8.60 13.47 44.46
CA ARG A 72 9.22 14.69 45.00
C ARG A 72 8.51 15.96 44.53
N VAL A 73 8.03 16.01 43.29
CA VAL A 73 7.27 17.14 42.75
C VAL A 73 5.90 17.24 43.42
N ALA A 74 5.24 16.11 43.70
CA ALA A 74 3.96 16.08 44.41
C ALA A 74 4.07 16.60 45.86
N GLU A 75 5.26 16.55 46.48
CA GLU A 75 5.53 17.11 47.80
C GLU A 75 5.81 18.62 47.80
N LEU A 76 5.89 19.26 46.63
CA LEU A 76 6.16 20.70 46.56
C LEU A 76 5.00 21.53 47.15
N PRO A 77 5.28 22.63 47.87
CA PRO A 77 4.26 23.34 48.66
C PRO A 77 3.06 23.87 47.87
N THR A 78 3.26 24.21 46.60
CA THR A 78 2.22 24.76 45.74
C THR A 78 1.75 23.80 44.65
N ALA A 79 2.28 22.56 44.58
CA ALA A 79 1.79 21.58 43.60
C ALA A 79 0.36 21.15 43.96
N ARG A 80 -0.52 21.10 42.95
CA ARG A 80 -1.94 20.80 43.10
C ARG A 80 -2.33 19.48 42.45
N THR A 81 -1.89 19.25 41.22
CA THR A 81 -2.25 18.05 40.43
C THR A 81 -1.14 17.70 39.46
N LEU A 82 -0.93 16.41 39.22
CA LEU A 82 0.02 15.87 38.24
C LEU A 82 -0.80 15.09 37.19
N HIS A 83 -0.61 15.43 35.92
CA HIS A 83 -1.27 14.81 34.78
C HIS A 83 -0.21 14.15 33.89
N PHE A 84 -0.48 12.91 33.45
CA PHE A 84 0.25 12.35 32.32
C PHE A 84 -0.13 13.16 31.08
N SER A 85 0.85 13.83 30.46
CA SER A 85 0.60 14.80 29.39
C SER A 85 1.54 14.56 28.21
N PRO A 86 1.39 13.42 27.49
CA PRO A 86 2.15 13.15 26.28
C PRO A 86 1.79 14.18 25.20
N GLY A 87 2.61 14.32 24.16
CA GLY A 87 2.30 15.19 23.04
C GLY A 87 3.35 16.26 22.77
N ALA A 88 3.18 16.98 21.68
CA ALA A 88 4.07 18.00 21.17
C ALA A 88 4.02 19.29 22.00
N ASN A 89 2.82 19.73 22.39
CA ASN A 89 2.61 20.91 23.20
C ASN A 89 2.57 20.56 24.71
N PRO A 90 3.50 21.05 25.53
CA PRO A 90 3.54 20.73 26.96
C PRO A 90 2.31 21.17 27.78
N PHE A 91 1.45 22.04 27.23
CA PHE A 91 0.32 22.66 27.96
C PHE A 91 -1.04 22.43 27.29
N TRP A 92 -1.16 21.53 26.31
CA TRP A 92 -2.43 21.32 25.59
C TRP A 92 -3.58 20.90 26.53
N ARG A 93 -3.30 20.16 27.61
CA ARG A 93 -4.31 19.79 28.62
C ARG A 93 -4.92 20.97 29.37
N LEU A 94 -4.27 22.14 29.36
CA LEU A 94 -4.80 23.38 29.91
C LEU A 94 -5.66 24.16 28.90
N GLY A 95 -5.82 23.65 27.67
CA GLY A 95 -6.37 24.41 26.55
C GLY A 95 -5.49 25.61 26.19
N TYR A 96 -4.18 25.53 26.47
CA TYR A 96 -3.24 26.64 26.28
C TYR A 96 -2.27 26.35 25.14
N TYR A 97 -2.32 27.21 24.12
CA TYR A 97 -1.65 27.01 22.84
C TYR A 97 -0.76 28.21 22.45
N PRO A 98 0.24 28.58 23.27
CA PRO A 98 1.04 29.79 23.06
C PRO A 98 1.92 29.75 21.81
N LEU A 99 2.11 28.56 21.23
CA LEU A 99 2.95 28.33 20.05
C LEU A 99 2.14 27.86 18.84
N GLY A 100 0.82 27.99 18.89
CA GLY A 100 -0.12 27.24 18.06
C GLY A 100 -0.66 26.01 18.78
N VAL A 101 -1.73 25.44 18.22
CA VAL A 101 -2.33 24.17 18.66
C VAL A 101 -1.34 23.05 18.42
N PHE A 102 -0.75 23.01 17.23
CA PHE A 102 0.27 22.04 16.82
C PHE A 102 1.59 22.77 16.58
N PRO A 103 2.47 22.90 17.60
CA PRO A 103 3.74 23.60 17.45
C PRO A 103 4.64 22.96 16.39
N THR A 104 5.53 23.76 15.78
CA THR A 104 6.53 23.23 14.84
C THR A 104 7.42 22.17 15.50
N PRO A 105 8.00 21.22 14.76
CA PRO A 105 8.82 20.14 15.32
C PRO A 105 9.93 20.63 16.26
N GLU A 106 10.63 21.73 15.92
CA GLU A 106 11.71 22.31 16.73
C GLU A 106 11.23 22.84 18.08
N ARG A 107 9.94 23.16 18.19
CA ARG A 107 9.32 23.71 19.41
C ARG A 107 8.58 22.65 20.22
N SER A 108 8.39 21.47 19.65
CA SER A 108 7.68 20.35 20.27
C SER A 108 8.57 19.60 21.27
N VAL A 109 7.96 18.99 22.29
CA VAL A 109 8.68 18.12 23.27
C VAL A 109 8.72 16.65 22.87
N ASP A 110 7.80 16.22 22.01
CA ASP A 110 7.57 14.85 21.54
C ASP A 110 6.73 14.93 20.25
N TYR A 111 6.38 13.77 19.68
CA TYR A 111 5.32 13.62 18.67
C TYR A 111 3.98 14.16 19.18
N ILE A 112 3.11 14.59 18.27
CA ILE A 112 1.72 14.92 18.59
C ILE A 112 1.02 13.63 19.05
N ASP A 113 0.38 13.70 20.22
CA ASP A 113 -0.37 12.57 20.78
C ASP A 113 -1.82 12.55 20.23
N PHE A 114 -2.44 11.37 20.13
CA PHE A 114 -3.80 11.24 19.60
C PHE A 114 -4.84 12.11 20.35
N GLU A 115 -4.80 12.16 21.69
CA GLU A 115 -5.73 13.03 22.44
C GLU A 115 -5.41 14.51 22.27
N GLU A 116 -4.14 14.86 22.05
CA GLU A 116 -3.74 16.22 21.71
C GLU A 116 -4.29 16.61 20.34
N VAL A 117 -4.24 15.72 19.34
CA VAL A 117 -4.84 15.92 18.02
C VAL A 117 -6.34 16.15 18.14
N ALA A 118 -7.07 15.26 18.82
CA ALA A 118 -8.51 15.40 19.00
C ALA A 118 -8.87 16.74 19.68
N ALA A 119 -8.25 17.05 20.82
CA ALA A 119 -8.50 18.31 21.54
C ALA A 119 -8.07 19.55 20.72
N GLY A 120 -7.00 19.42 19.93
CA GLY A 120 -6.51 20.47 19.07
C GLY A 120 -7.46 20.75 17.90
N PHE A 121 -7.99 19.71 17.27
CA PHE A 121 -8.97 19.87 16.21
C PHE A 121 -10.29 20.43 16.72
N ASP A 122 -10.79 19.98 17.88
CA ASP A 122 -11.95 20.60 18.53
C ASP A 122 -11.72 22.11 18.73
N ARG A 123 -10.53 22.48 19.23
CA ARG A 123 -10.17 23.88 19.43
C ARG A 123 -10.12 24.69 18.14
N LEU A 124 -9.63 24.10 17.05
CA LEU A 124 -9.55 24.76 15.73
C LEU A 124 -10.94 24.89 15.10
N ALA A 125 -11.77 23.84 15.13
CA ALA A 125 -13.15 23.88 14.66
C ALA A 125 -13.99 24.91 15.44
N GLU A 126 -13.79 25.04 16.76
CA GLU A 126 -14.42 26.12 17.54
C GLU A 126 -13.93 27.53 17.16
N ALA A 127 -12.70 27.66 16.63
CA ALA A 127 -12.13 28.95 16.23
C ALA A 127 -12.48 29.34 14.79
N PHE A 128 -12.77 28.35 13.95
CA PHE A 128 -12.98 28.46 12.51
C PHE A 128 -14.18 27.59 12.11
N ASP A 129 -15.32 27.85 12.75
CA ASP A 129 -16.55 27.04 12.62
C ASP A 129 -17.20 27.13 11.24
N ASP A 130 -16.86 28.16 10.48
CA ASP A 130 -17.24 28.34 9.08
C ASP A 130 -16.36 27.57 8.09
N ARG A 131 -15.15 27.16 8.51
CA ARG A 131 -14.13 26.62 7.59
C ARG A 131 -13.57 25.25 7.95
N MET A 132 -13.83 24.74 9.15
CA MET A 132 -13.34 23.46 9.60
C MET A 132 -14.43 22.69 10.34
N ARG A 133 -14.63 21.44 9.93
CA ARG A 133 -15.46 20.48 10.65
C ARG A 133 -14.62 19.29 11.08
N VAL A 134 -14.79 18.84 12.32
CA VAL A 134 -14.17 17.62 12.84
C VAL A 134 -15.25 16.71 13.43
N PHE A 135 -15.15 15.42 13.14
CA PHE A 135 -16.05 14.40 13.68
C PHE A 135 -15.40 13.03 13.66
N SER A 136 -16.12 12.03 14.17
CA SER A 136 -15.72 10.63 14.15
C SER A 136 -16.59 9.88 13.16
N ALA A 137 -15.99 9.20 12.17
CA ALA A 137 -16.71 8.33 11.23
C ALA A 137 -17.24 7.06 11.93
N GLY A 138 -16.45 6.53 12.87
CA GLY A 138 -16.80 5.39 13.72
C GLY A 138 -15.82 5.26 14.89
N GLU A 139 -15.75 4.09 15.50
CA GLU A 139 -14.81 3.79 16.60
C GLU A 139 -13.94 2.58 16.25
N SER A 140 -12.68 2.60 16.68
CA SER A 140 -11.77 1.45 16.63
C SER A 140 -12.18 0.36 17.63
N ALA A 141 -11.64 -0.86 17.46
CA ALA A 141 -11.85 -1.95 18.41
C ALA A 141 -11.33 -1.60 19.82
N GLY A 142 -10.28 -0.78 19.90
CA GLY A 142 -9.69 -0.32 21.14
C GLY A 142 -8.62 -1.25 21.68
N LYS A 143 -7.48 -0.68 22.08
CA LYS A 143 -6.44 -1.38 22.84
C LYS A 143 -6.97 -1.83 24.21
N TYR A 144 -6.47 -2.97 24.69
CA TYR A 144 -6.78 -3.44 26.04
C TYR A 144 -6.08 -2.56 27.09
N ASN A 145 -6.87 -1.89 27.91
CA ASN A 145 -6.38 -1.00 28.95
C ASN A 145 -6.18 -1.78 30.26
N TYR A 146 -4.92 -2.01 30.63
CA TYR A 146 -4.53 -2.77 31.82
C TYR A 146 -4.86 -2.07 33.15
N VAL A 147 -5.17 -0.77 33.12
CA VAL A 147 -5.56 -0.01 34.31
C VAL A 147 -7.05 -0.14 34.58
N THR A 148 -7.88 -0.14 33.53
CA THR A 148 -9.35 -0.20 33.66
C THR A 148 -9.93 -1.59 33.45
N ASP A 149 -9.13 -2.54 32.97
CA ASP A 149 -9.52 -3.92 32.67
C ASP A 149 -10.61 -4.01 31.57
N ARG A 150 -10.50 -3.15 30.54
CA ARG A 150 -11.47 -3.01 29.43
C ARG A 150 -10.77 -2.57 28.14
N ARG A 151 -11.40 -2.83 26.98
CA ARG A 151 -11.01 -2.18 25.72
C ARG A 151 -11.34 -0.69 25.79
N ASP A 152 -10.50 0.08 25.12
CA ASP A 152 -10.55 1.54 25.11
C ASP A 152 -10.66 2.03 23.65
N PRO A 153 -11.86 1.93 23.03
CA PRO A 153 -12.08 2.32 21.65
C PRO A 153 -11.87 3.82 21.44
N ARG A 154 -11.47 4.21 20.23
CA ARG A 154 -11.18 5.59 19.85
C ARG A 154 -11.86 5.95 18.55
N GLY A 155 -12.21 7.24 18.43
CA GLY A 155 -12.81 7.73 17.20
C GLY A 155 -11.87 7.65 16.01
N VAL A 156 -12.39 7.18 14.87
CA VAL A 156 -11.78 7.37 13.55
C VAL A 156 -12.03 8.81 13.14
N LEU A 157 -11.03 9.68 13.31
CA LEU A 157 -11.21 11.11 13.14
C LEU A 157 -11.24 11.48 11.66
N VAL A 158 -12.19 12.34 11.30
CA VAL A 158 -12.29 13.00 9.99
C VAL A 158 -12.26 14.50 10.21
N VAL A 159 -11.46 15.19 9.40
CA VAL A 159 -11.39 16.65 9.34
C VAL A 159 -11.70 17.10 7.93
N GLU A 160 -12.71 17.94 7.79
CA GLU A 160 -13.07 18.60 6.54
C GLU A 160 -12.68 20.08 6.63
N VAL A 161 -12.00 20.61 5.61
CA VAL A 161 -11.60 22.02 5.49
C VAL A 161 -12.07 22.56 4.15
N ALA A 162 -13.00 23.52 4.18
CA ALA A 162 -13.59 24.17 3.01
C ALA A 162 -14.26 25.48 3.45
N GLU A 163 -14.50 26.44 2.55
CA GLU A 163 -15.43 27.54 2.85
C GLU A 163 -16.86 27.01 2.94
N ASP A 164 -17.64 27.52 3.91
CA ASP A 164 -19.02 27.10 4.21
C ASP A 164 -19.15 25.58 4.48
N VAL A 165 -18.21 25.00 5.24
CA VAL A 165 -18.07 23.54 5.44
C VAL A 165 -19.33 22.80 5.96
N ASP A 166 -20.19 23.52 6.68
CA ASP A 166 -21.46 23.00 7.23
C ASP A 166 -22.63 23.04 6.22
N ASP A 167 -22.50 23.77 5.11
CA ASP A 167 -23.46 23.71 4.00
C ASP A 167 -23.17 22.46 3.16
N ARG A 168 -23.89 21.37 3.46
CA ARG A 168 -23.62 20.06 2.83
C ARG A 168 -23.94 20.01 1.34
N GLU A 169 -24.86 20.82 0.85
CA GLU A 169 -25.15 20.89 -0.59
C GLU A 169 -23.98 21.58 -1.29
N ALA A 170 -23.52 22.73 -0.77
CA ALA A 170 -22.35 23.43 -1.32
C ALA A 170 -21.04 22.61 -1.18
N PHE A 171 -20.87 21.89 -0.06
CA PHE A 171 -19.71 21.03 0.16
C PHE A 171 -19.63 19.87 -0.84
N ALA A 172 -20.77 19.26 -1.18
CA ALA A 172 -20.84 18.17 -2.14
C ALA A 172 -20.50 18.62 -3.58
N GLU A 173 -20.78 19.88 -3.93
CA GLU A 173 -20.46 20.45 -5.25
C GLU A 173 -18.96 20.77 -5.43
N LYS A 174 -18.19 20.91 -4.35
CA LYS A 174 -16.75 21.21 -4.41
C LYS A 174 -15.95 19.98 -4.84
N LYS A 175 -14.85 20.17 -5.57
CA LYS A 175 -13.88 19.08 -5.84
C LYS A 175 -13.24 18.66 -4.51
N GLN A 176 -13.25 17.38 -4.19
CA GLN A 176 -12.82 16.85 -2.89
C GLN A 176 -11.46 16.13 -2.99
N VAL A 177 -10.51 16.55 -2.15
CA VAL A 177 -9.17 15.94 -2.07
C VAL A 177 -9.06 15.14 -0.77
N LEU A 178 -8.85 13.83 -0.87
CA LEU A 178 -8.74 12.95 0.28
C LEU A 178 -7.27 12.72 0.66
N THR A 179 -6.94 12.85 1.94
CA THR A 179 -5.63 12.51 2.51
C THR A 179 -5.81 11.63 3.73
N ASN A 180 -5.44 10.36 3.61
CA ASN A 180 -5.35 9.47 4.76
C ASN A 180 -3.99 9.64 5.45
N CYS A 181 -4.01 9.93 6.74
CA CYS A 181 -2.84 10.48 7.44
C CYS A 181 -2.15 9.46 8.35
N THR A 182 -2.87 8.42 8.77
CA THR A 182 -2.39 7.46 9.77
C THR A 182 -3.06 6.10 9.58
N ILE A 183 -2.82 5.45 8.45
CA ILE A 183 -3.22 4.04 8.32
C ILE A 183 -2.39 3.17 9.27
N HIS A 184 -1.10 3.45 9.44
CA HIS A 184 -0.26 2.80 10.45
C HIS A 184 0.10 3.73 11.60
N GLY A 185 -0.09 3.25 12.83
CA GLY A 185 0.12 4.06 14.02
C GLY A 185 1.58 4.44 14.29
N ASN A 186 2.55 3.62 13.86
CA ASN A 186 3.99 3.84 14.02
C ASN A 186 4.65 4.62 12.87
N GLU A 187 3.89 4.95 11.83
CA GLU A 187 4.34 5.71 10.66
C GLU A 187 3.94 7.18 10.83
N ARG A 188 4.64 7.84 11.74
CA ARG A 188 4.17 9.09 12.34
C ARG A 188 4.16 10.30 11.42
N ALA A 189 4.90 10.28 10.32
CA ALA A 189 5.07 11.44 9.45
C ALA A 189 3.73 12.07 9.01
N GLY A 190 2.74 11.27 8.57
CA GLY A 190 1.42 11.78 8.16
C GLY A 190 0.65 12.42 9.31
N GLY A 191 0.60 11.73 10.46
CA GLY A 191 -0.01 12.24 11.70
C GLY A 191 0.72 13.42 12.35
N GLU A 192 1.93 13.77 11.89
CA GLU A 192 2.64 14.99 12.26
C GLU A 192 2.42 16.12 11.23
N ALA A 193 2.41 15.80 9.94
CA ALA A 193 2.32 16.78 8.86
C ALA A 193 0.92 17.39 8.74
N ALA A 194 -0.11 16.55 8.68
CA ALA A 194 -1.47 16.99 8.40
C ALA A 194 -2.05 17.96 9.45
N PRO A 195 -1.96 17.69 10.78
CA PRO A 195 -2.47 18.64 11.78
C PRO A 195 -1.82 20.03 11.69
N ARG A 196 -0.50 20.07 11.42
CA ARG A 196 0.25 21.32 11.27
C ARG A 196 -0.09 22.05 9.97
N PHE A 197 -0.34 21.31 8.90
CA PHE A 197 -0.79 21.87 7.63
C PHE A 197 -2.18 22.49 7.76
N ILE A 198 -3.16 21.74 8.30
CA ILE A 198 -4.53 22.20 8.56
C ILE A 198 -4.53 23.49 9.38
N GLU A 199 -3.79 23.51 10.50
CA GLU A 199 -3.66 24.71 11.32
C GLU A 199 -3.03 25.90 10.56
N GLY A 200 -2.08 25.62 9.67
CA GLY A 200 -1.46 26.64 8.82
C GLY A 200 -2.46 27.27 7.85
N VAL A 201 -3.26 26.45 7.16
CA VAL A 201 -4.30 26.90 6.21
C VAL A 201 -5.32 27.77 6.93
N LEU A 202 -5.84 27.32 8.07
CA LEU A 202 -6.84 28.09 8.82
C LEU A 202 -6.31 29.44 9.33
N ARG A 203 -4.98 29.59 9.44
CA ARG A 203 -4.33 30.77 10.01
C ARG A 203 -3.71 31.75 9.01
N GLY A 204 -3.89 31.59 7.71
CA GLY A 204 -3.29 32.53 6.76
C GLY A 204 -1.88 32.14 6.30
N GLN A 205 -1.40 30.92 6.58
CA GLN A 205 -0.02 30.52 6.25
C GLN A 205 0.13 29.98 4.83
N TYR A 206 -0.98 29.56 4.20
CA TYR A 206 -1.04 29.04 2.85
C TYR A 206 -2.09 29.80 2.05
N PRO A 207 -1.86 31.09 1.74
CA PRO A 207 -2.87 31.94 1.11
C PRO A 207 -3.33 31.44 -0.27
N GLU A 208 -2.48 30.70 -0.98
CA GLU A 208 -2.81 30.03 -2.23
C GLU A 208 -3.81 28.88 -2.03
N VAL A 209 -3.68 28.10 -0.95
CA VAL A 209 -4.64 27.03 -0.61
C VAL A 209 -5.94 27.63 -0.08
N GLU A 210 -5.85 28.65 0.76
CA GLU A 210 -7.03 29.36 1.29
C GLU A 210 -7.90 29.93 0.17
N ALA A 211 -7.29 30.44 -0.90
CA ALA A 211 -8.02 30.95 -2.06
C ALA A 211 -8.79 29.87 -2.83
N LEU A 212 -8.44 28.59 -2.65
CA LEU A 212 -9.08 27.46 -3.32
C LEU A 212 -10.23 26.85 -2.50
N LEU A 213 -10.42 27.20 -1.23
CA LEU A 213 -11.43 26.58 -0.36
C LEU A 213 -12.89 26.91 -0.77
N ASP A 214 -13.09 27.91 -1.63
CA ASP A 214 -14.38 28.18 -2.28
C ASP A 214 -14.73 27.12 -3.35
N GLU A 215 -13.72 26.48 -3.95
CA GLU A 215 -13.85 25.53 -5.07
C GLU A 215 -13.50 24.09 -4.65
N LEU A 216 -12.63 23.93 -3.67
CA LEU A 216 -12.12 22.66 -3.14
C LEU A 216 -12.61 22.40 -1.72
N ALA A 217 -12.76 21.12 -1.40
CA ALA A 217 -12.91 20.62 -0.05
C ALA A 217 -11.76 19.65 0.27
N LEU A 218 -11.01 19.94 1.33
CA LEU A 218 -9.91 19.09 1.78
C LEU A 218 -10.41 18.15 2.88
N VAL A 219 -10.24 16.85 2.68
CA VAL A 219 -10.70 15.81 3.60
C VAL A 219 -9.49 15.06 4.14
N PHE A 220 -9.32 15.06 5.47
CA PHE A 220 -8.24 14.35 6.15
C PHE A 220 -8.81 13.27 7.07
N THR A 221 -8.28 12.05 6.98
CA THR A 221 -8.69 10.92 7.82
C THR A 221 -7.54 10.42 8.69
N PHE A 222 -7.87 9.96 9.90
CA PHE A 222 -6.91 9.38 10.85
C PHE A 222 -7.38 7.99 11.28
N THR A 223 -7.07 7.00 10.43
CA THR A 223 -7.79 5.71 10.39
C THR A 223 -7.38 4.70 11.46
N ASN A 224 -6.14 4.72 11.95
CA ASN A 224 -5.66 3.81 13.00
C ASN A 224 -5.31 4.53 14.33
N PRO A 225 -6.34 4.91 15.12
CA PRO A 225 -6.12 5.55 16.41
C PRO A 225 -5.56 4.59 17.47
N ASP A 226 -5.73 3.27 17.30
CA ASP A 226 -5.27 2.26 18.25
C ASP A 226 -3.75 2.07 18.20
N GLY A 227 -3.20 1.94 17.00
CA GLY A 227 -1.75 1.86 16.78
C GLY A 227 -1.03 3.13 17.23
N TRP A 228 -1.65 4.31 17.01
CA TRP A 228 -1.12 5.59 17.50
C TRP A 228 -1.14 5.66 19.03
N ALA A 229 -2.25 5.29 19.67
CA ALA A 229 -2.37 5.37 21.12
C ALA A 229 -1.56 4.29 21.87
N ALA A 230 -1.11 3.23 21.18
CA ALA A 230 -0.45 2.06 21.77
C ALA A 230 0.75 2.39 22.68
N ARG A 231 1.46 3.49 22.43
CA ARG A 231 2.64 3.90 23.23
C ARG A 231 2.34 4.31 24.67
N ARG A 232 1.06 4.41 25.04
CA ARG A 232 0.67 4.91 26.35
C ARG A 232 0.90 3.86 27.44
N PRO A 233 1.29 4.26 28.67
CA PRO A 233 1.70 3.33 29.73
C PRO A 233 0.63 2.31 30.14
N GLN A 234 -0.64 2.60 29.91
CA GLN A 234 -1.76 1.72 30.24
C GLN A 234 -1.97 0.56 29.25
N TYR A 235 -1.29 0.57 28.11
CA TYR A 235 -1.39 -0.48 27.10
C TYR A 235 -0.14 -1.35 27.10
N GLU A 236 -0.29 -2.53 26.52
CA GLU A 236 0.83 -3.31 26.02
C GLU A 236 1.12 -2.89 24.60
N SER A 237 2.41 -2.79 24.28
CA SER A 237 2.87 -2.54 22.91
C SER A 237 3.93 -3.55 22.51
N LEU A 238 3.73 -4.21 21.37
CA LEU A 238 4.58 -5.27 20.83
C LEU A 238 4.95 -6.35 21.87
N GLY A 239 3.97 -6.86 22.61
CA GLY A 239 4.20 -7.88 23.64
C GLY A 239 4.80 -7.36 24.94
N VAL A 240 5.06 -6.05 25.05
CA VAL A 240 5.74 -5.43 26.19
C VAL A 240 4.80 -4.45 26.92
N PRO A 241 4.32 -4.80 28.12
CA PRO A 241 3.49 -3.90 28.92
C PRO A 241 4.16 -2.56 29.23
N GLY A 242 3.48 -1.46 28.91
CA GLY A 242 3.93 -0.10 29.19
C GLY A 242 5.08 0.40 28.33
N ALA A 243 5.44 -0.34 27.26
CA ALA A 243 6.44 0.09 26.30
C ALA A 243 5.98 1.36 25.55
N PRO A 244 6.85 2.37 25.40
CA PRO A 244 6.47 3.65 24.80
C PRO A 244 6.51 3.60 23.26
N LEU A 245 5.97 2.54 22.65
CA LEU A 245 6.03 2.31 21.21
C LEU A 245 4.64 2.43 20.57
N HIS A 246 4.53 3.23 19.53
CA HIS A 246 3.43 3.15 18.57
C HIS A 246 3.47 1.79 17.88
N GLU A 247 2.31 1.34 17.40
CA GLU A 247 2.16 0.08 16.68
C GLU A 247 1.64 0.30 15.27
N ARG A 248 1.99 -0.64 14.39
CA ARG A 248 1.59 -0.61 12.99
C ARG A 248 0.09 -0.78 12.82
N GLY A 249 -0.46 -1.88 13.34
CA GLY A 249 -1.84 -2.29 13.10
C GLY A 249 -2.83 -2.01 14.24
N ASN A 250 -4.06 -2.48 14.05
CA ASN A 250 -5.14 -2.48 15.04
C ASN A 250 -5.37 -3.93 15.56
N LEU A 251 -6.57 -4.23 16.09
CA LEU A 251 -6.87 -5.58 16.58
C LEU A 251 -6.97 -6.62 15.46
N GLY A 252 -7.41 -6.24 14.25
CA GLY A 252 -7.48 -7.10 13.07
C GLY A 252 -6.15 -7.27 12.32
N GLY A 253 -5.04 -6.78 12.89
CA GLY A 253 -3.71 -6.91 12.30
C GLY A 253 -3.28 -5.66 11.53
N ASP A 254 -2.54 -5.88 10.44
CA ASP A 254 -2.07 -4.81 9.56
C ASP A 254 -3.26 -4.07 8.94
N THR A 255 -3.36 -2.76 9.22
CA THR A 255 -4.48 -1.93 8.80
C THR A 255 -4.45 -1.62 7.30
N ASN A 256 -3.30 -1.71 6.63
CA ASN A 256 -3.22 -1.61 5.17
C ASN A 256 -3.38 -2.99 4.49
N ARG A 257 -4.13 -3.91 5.12
CA ARG A 257 -4.56 -5.22 4.58
C ARG A 257 -6.06 -5.45 4.75
N GLN A 258 -6.81 -4.42 5.13
CA GLN A 258 -8.20 -4.55 5.58
C GLN A 258 -9.22 -4.09 4.54
N PHE A 259 -8.80 -3.82 3.31
CA PHE A 259 -9.65 -3.20 2.29
C PHE A 259 -10.23 -4.22 1.30
N PRO A 260 -11.49 -4.03 0.86
CA PRO A 260 -12.18 -4.96 -0.04
C PRO A 260 -11.77 -4.75 -1.49
N ASN A 261 -10.55 -5.17 -1.81
CA ASN A 261 -9.99 -5.07 -3.16
C ASN A 261 -10.56 -6.21 -4.04
N PRO A 262 -10.94 -5.94 -5.30
CA PRO A 262 -11.17 -6.99 -6.29
C PRO A 262 -9.94 -7.86 -6.48
N GLY A 263 -10.15 -9.11 -6.91
CA GLY A 263 -9.10 -10.08 -7.14
C GLY A 263 -8.78 -10.95 -5.94
N TRP A 264 -7.59 -11.54 -5.94
CA TRP A 264 -7.12 -12.41 -4.88
C TRP A 264 -7.10 -11.67 -3.53
N ILE A 265 -7.61 -12.32 -2.49
CA ILE A 265 -7.51 -11.90 -1.09
C ILE A 265 -6.83 -13.00 -0.28
N SER A 266 -5.85 -12.61 0.54
CA SER A 266 -5.24 -13.52 1.51
C SER A 266 -6.24 -13.89 2.60
N PRO A 267 -6.41 -15.18 2.95
CA PRO A 267 -7.29 -15.59 4.04
C PRO A 267 -6.83 -15.11 5.43
N ASP A 268 -5.58 -14.68 5.55
CA ASP A 268 -5.03 -14.14 6.80
C ASP A 268 -5.47 -12.68 7.05
N HIS A 269 -6.10 -12.04 6.07
CA HIS A 269 -6.52 -10.65 6.16
C HIS A 269 -7.93 -10.53 6.75
N THR A 270 -8.10 -9.54 7.64
CA THR A 270 -9.43 -9.19 8.16
C THR A 270 -10.01 -8.06 7.33
N VAL A 271 -10.69 -8.42 6.23
CA VAL A 271 -11.21 -7.44 5.27
C VAL A 271 -12.53 -6.83 5.73
N ALA A 272 -12.61 -5.50 5.67
CA ALA A 272 -13.69 -4.68 6.20
C ALA A 272 -14.60 -4.16 5.06
N GLU A 273 -15.61 -4.94 4.68
CA GLU A 273 -16.62 -4.54 3.72
C GLU A 273 -17.95 -4.17 4.42
N PRO A 274 -18.34 -2.89 4.46
CA PRO A 274 -19.55 -2.43 5.15
C PRO A 274 -20.86 -2.86 4.48
N LEU A 275 -20.85 -3.31 3.22
CA LEU A 275 -22.04 -3.87 2.55
C LEU A 275 -22.46 -5.25 3.09
N GLY A 276 -21.76 -5.78 4.09
CA GLY A 276 -22.16 -6.97 4.82
C GLY A 276 -21.78 -8.28 4.13
N SER A 277 -22.09 -9.40 4.78
CA SER A 277 -21.71 -10.74 4.29
C SER A 277 -22.26 -11.07 2.89
N GLY A 278 -23.41 -10.52 2.51
CA GLY A 278 -24.04 -10.69 1.20
C GLY A 278 -23.62 -9.63 0.17
N LEU A 279 -22.75 -8.68 0.54
CA LEU A 279 -22.29 -7.59 -0.33
C LEU A 279 -23.42 -6.72 -0.92
N ASP A 280 -24.57 -6.71 -0.25
CA ASP A 280 -25.84 -6.11 -0.71
C ASP A 280 -26.29 -4.91 0.15
N GLY A 281 -25.60 -4.65 1.26
CA GLY A 281 -25.96 -3.66 2.26
C GLY A 281 -27.17 -4.06 3.12
N GLU A 282 -27.72 -5.28 2.96
CA GLU A 282 -28.84 -5.79 3.73
C GLU A 282 -28.41 -6.68 4.90
N THR A 283 -27.22 -7.27 4.79
CA THR A 283 -26.61 -8.15 5.79
C THR A 283 -25.60 -7.40 6.66
N ASN A 284 -25.25 -7.98 7.81
CA ASN A 284 -24.15 -7.45 8.63
C ASN A 284 -22.82 -8.03 8.14
N PRO A 285 -21.69 -7.31 8.30
CA PRO A 285 -20.37 -7.90 8.13
C PRO A 285 -20.17 -9.11 9.05
N PRO A 286 -19.25 -10.03 8.72
CA PRO A 286 -18.90 -11.15 9.59
C PRO A 286 -18.58 -10.67 11.01
N GLU A 287 -19.03 -11.41 12.03
CA GLU A 287 -18.92 -10.99 13.45
C GLU A 287 -17.47 -10.70 13.85
N TYR A 288 -16.51 -11.51 13.39
CA TYR A 288 -15.09 -11.30 13.68
C TYR A 288 -14.56 -10.00 13.06
N VAL A 289 -15.00 -9.63 11.85
CA VAL A 289 -14.64 -8.36 11.19
C VAL A 289 -15.20 -7.18 12.00
N ALA A 290 -16.50 -7.23 12.32
CA ALA A 290 -17.17 -6.19 13.10
C ALA A 290 -16.55 -5.98 14.50
N GLU A 291 -16.02 -7.04 15.11
CA GLU A 291 -15.36 -6.96 16.42
C GLU A 291 -13.90 -6.46 16.35
N THR A 292 -13.18 -6.74 15.26
CA THR A 292 -11.72 -6.55 15.19
C THR A 292 -11.26 -5.39 14.31
N THR A 293 -12.06 -4.99 13.32
CA THR A 293 -11.75 -3.91 12.37
C THR A 293 -12.90 -2.90 12.18
N PRO A 294 -13.63 -2.49 13.23
CA PRO A 294 -14.72 -1.53 13.10
C PRO A 294 -14.26 -0.14 12.61
N ASP A 295 -12.99 0.19 12.80
CA ASP A 295 -12.34 1.38 12.27
C ASP A 295 -12.20 1.36 10.74
N ALA A 296 -11.78 0.23 10.16
CA ALA A 296 -11.71 0.08 8.71
C ALA A 296 -13.11 0.05 8.07
N LEU A 297 -14.09 -0.62 8.71
CA LEU A 297 -15.48 -0.61 8.26
C LEU A 297 -16.03 0.84 8.20
N ALA A 298 -15.83 1.60 9.28
CA ALA A 298 -16.28 2.99 9.34
C ALA A 298 -15.56 3.89 8.33
N PHE A 299 -14.27 3.65 8.07
CA PHE A 299 -13.53 4.39 7.06
C PHE A 299 -14.04 4.11 5.66
N VAL A 300 -14.23 2.84 5.28
CA VAL A 300 -14.72 2.45 3.94
C VAL A 300 -16.12 3.02 3.71
N GLU A 301 -17.02 2.86 4.68
CA GLU A 301 -18.39 3.40 4.60
C GLU A 301 -18.39 4.93 4.47
N HIS A 302 -17.56 5.62 5.26
CA HIS A 302 -17.48 7.08 5.25
C HIS A 302 -16.89 7.63 3.96
N CYS A 303 -15.79 7.06 3.47
CA CYS A 303 -15.14 7.52 2.25
C CYS A 303 -16.03 7.35 1.01
N ARG A 304 -16.81 6.25 0.93
CA ARG A 304 -17.83 6.05 -0.13
C ARG A 304 -18.99 7.05 -0.08
N SER A 305 -19.10 7.88 0.97
CA SER A 305 -20.15 8.91 1.08
C SER A 305 -19.81 10.24 0.41
N TYR A 306 -18.56 10.41 -0.04
CA TYR A 306 -18.13 11.59 -0.78
C TYR A 306 -18.50 11.46 -2.27
N GLU A 307 -19.08 12.52 -2.85
CA GLU A 307 -19.69 12.49 -4.19
C GLU A 307 -18.83 13.10 -5.30
N ASN A 308 -17.77 13.84 -4.96
CA ASN A 308 -16.96 14.58 -5.93
C ASN A 308 -15.46 14.50 -5.59
N LEU A 309 -15.00 13.31 -5.21
CA LEU A 309 -13.58 13.04 -5.01
C LEU A 309 -12.84 13.17 -6.34
N VAL A 310 -11.67 13.82 -6.31
CA VAL A 310 -10.82 13.98 -7.51
C VAL A 310 -9.50 13.22 -7.41
N CYS A 311 -8.98 13.04 -6.20
CA CYS A 311 -7.83 12.20 -5.92
C CYS A 311 -7.77 11.82 -4.44
N ALA A 312 -6.97 10.80 -4.14
CA ALA A 312 -6.67 10.40 -2.78
C ALA A 312 -5.17 10.11 -2.59
N ILE A 313 -4.61 10.46 -1.44
CA ILE A 313 -3.26 10.03 -1.06
C ILE A 313 -3.27 9.40 0.33
N ASP A 314 -2.49 8.34 0.52
CA ASP A 314 -2.28 7.70 1.81
C ASP A 314 -0.84 7.90 2.31
N LEU A 315 -0.70 8.47 3.50
CA LEU A 315 0.59 8.87 4.07
C LEU A 315 1.12 7.78 5.01
N HIS A 316 2.18 7.13 4.54
CA HIS A 316 2.82 5.98 5.16
C HIS A 316 4.17 6.32 5.82
N GLY A 317 5.07 5.34 5.91
CA GLY A 317 6.39 5.50 6.46
C GLY A 317 7.19 4.20 6.39
N MET A 318 8.40 4.28 5.88
CA MET A 318 9.29 3.15 5.70
C MET A 318 10.52 3.25 6.61
N LEU A 319 11.24 2.13 6.74
CA LEU A 319 12.44 2.06 7.56
C LEU A 319 13.56 2.97 7.02
N SER A 320 13.90 2.84 5.73
CA SER A 320 14.91 3.64 5.03
C SER A 320 14.88 3.36 3.53
N SER A 321 15.23 4.34 2.71
CA SER A 321 15.44 4.20 1.27
C SER A 321 16.51 5.18 0.76
N LYS A 322 17.00 4.94 -0.46
CA LYS A 322 17.80 5.92 -1.23
C LYS A 322 16.96 7.11 -1.69
N ASP A 323 15.64 7.01 -1.57
CA ASP A 323 14.67 8.05 -1.88
C ASP A 323 14.03 8.51 -0.57
N PHE A 324 14.01 9.82 -0.30
CA PHE A 324 13.47 10.31 0.97
C PHE A 324 11.97 10.05 1.09
N VAL A 325 11.23 10.26 -0.01
CA VAL A 325 9.84 9.86 -0.18
C VAL A 325 9.71 8.99 -1.42
N LEU A 326 8.94 7.91 -1.33
CA LEU A 326 8.50 7.11 -2.48
C LEU A 326 7.00 7.32 -2.68
N ALA A 327 6.54 7.49 -3.92
CA ALA A 327 5.14 7.26 -4.26
C ALA A 327 4.98 5.86 -4.87
N LEU A 328 3.94 5.17 -4.45
CA LEU A 328 3.56 3.85 -4.91
C LEU A 328 2.26 4.02 -5.68
N ASP A 329 2.30 3.71 -6.97
CA ASP A 329 1.09 3.55 -7.79
C ASP A 329 0.47 2.19 -7.49
N GLY A 330 -0.76 2.23 -6.97
CA GLY A 330 -1.54 1.05 -6.63
C GLY A 330 -2.12 0.38 -7.88
N ALA A 331 -2.43 -0.90 -7.75
CA ALA A 331 -3.12 -1.64 -8.77
C ALA A 331 -4.49 -1.04 -9.10
N SER A 332 -4.78 -0.88 -10.39
CA SER A 332 -6.07 -0.47 -10.92
C SER A 332 -6.27 -1.02 -12.34
N GLN A 333 -7.52 -1.09 -12.79
CA GLN A 333 -7.85 -1.22 -14.21
C GLN A 333 -7.90 0.21 -14.77
N SER A 334 -6.80 0.63 -15.39
CA SER A 334 -6.65 1.98 -15.93
C SER A 334 -6.64 1.96 -17.46
N SER A 335 -7.45 2.81 -18.08
CA SER A 335 -7.27 3.21 -19.48
C SER A 335 -5.97 4.03 -19.64
N SER A 336 -5.63 4.41 -20.88
CA SER A 336 -4.49 5.32 -21.09
C SER A 336 -4.80 6.74 -20.56
N ASP A 337 -6.06 7.18 -20.63
CA ASP A 337 -6.52 8.43 -20.00
C ASP A 337 -6.34 8.40 -18.46
N ASP A 338 -6.85 7.35 -17.80
CA ASP A 338 -6.76 7.19 -16.34
C ASP A 338 -5.31 7.14 -15.85
N LEU A 339 -4.45 6.47 -16.63
CA LEU A 339 -3.03 6.35 -16.33
C LEU A 339 -2.33 7.71 -16.40
N GLU A 340 -2.54 8.50 -17.46
CA GLU A 340 -1.94 9.82 -17.56
C GLU A 340 -2.47 10.79 -16.48
N ASN A 341 -3.73 10.63 -16.08
CA ASN A 341 -4.32 11.33 -14.94
C ASN A 341 -3.58 11.00 -13.63
N SER A 342 -3.33 9.71 -13.36
CA SER A 342 -2.54 9.26 -12.21
C SER A 342 -1.09 9.75 -12.25
N PHE A 343 -0.48 9.82 -13.43
CA PHE A 343 0.88 10.30 -13.59
C PHE A 343 1.01 11.81 -13.38
N GLU A 344 0.00 12.59 -13.74
CA GLU A 344 -0.01 14.02 -13.41
C GLU A 344 -0.08 14.27 -11.90
N LEU A 345 -0.83 13.44 -11.15
CA LEU A 345 -0.83 13.47 -9.70
C LEU A 345 0.57 13.16 -9.13
N ILE A 346 1.21 12.09 -9.62
CA ILE A 346 2.57 11.69 -9.24
C ILE A 346 3.59 12.81 -9.50
N ASP A 347 3.55 13.41 -10.69
CA ASP A 347 4.50 14.44 -11.12
C ASP A 347 4.30 15.71 -10.27
N THR A 348 3.05 16.14 -10.07
CA THR A 348 2.72 17.34 -9.27
C THR A 348 3.14 17.19 -7.81
N ILE A 349 2.94 16.00 -7.23
CA ILE A 349 3.43 15.67 -5.87
C ILE A 349 4.96 15.66 -5.82
N GLY A 350 5.61 15.04 -6.80
CA GLY A 350 7.07 14.96 -6.87
C GLY A 350 7.73 16.34 -6.94
N GLU A 351 7.16 17.26 -7.72
CA GLU A 351 7.61 18.66 -7.81
C GLU A 351 7.52 19.37 -6.44
N ARG A 352 6.38 19.23 -5.74
CA ARG A 352 6.17 19.87 -4.43
C ARG A 352 7.04 19.27 -3.33
N ILE A 353 7.24 17.96 -3.31
CA ILE A 353 8.16 17.31 -2.37
C ILE A 353 9.58 17.79 -2.59
N THR A 354 10.04 17.78 -3.85
CA THR A 354 11.41 18.19 -4.21
C THR A 354 11.65 19.67 -3.88
N ALA A 355 10.64 20.53 -4.05
CA ALA A 355 10.73 21.94 -3.67
C ALA A 355 10.74 22.16 -2.14
N ASN A 356 10.02 21.33 -1.37
CA ASN A 356 9.93 21.49 0.08
C ASN A 356 11.09 20.85 0.84
N VAL A 357 11.77 19.87 0.25
CA VAL A 357 12.87 19.15 0.88
C VAL A 357 14.16 19.42 0.12
N GLU A 358 14.82 20.56 0.38
CA GLU A 358 16.07 20.95 -0.31
C GLU A 358 17.33 20.26 0.27
N GLU A 359 17.28 19.76 1.51
CA GLU A 359 18.46 19.23 2.24
C GLU A 359 18.17 17.85 2.88
N TRP A 360 17.84 16.84 2.07
CA TRP A 360 17.54 15.47 2.55
C TRP A 360 18.74 14.73 3.16
N GLU A 361 19.98 15.08 2.79
CA GLU A 361 21.22 14.51 3.38
C GLU A 361 21.27 14.72 4.91
N THR A 362 20.72 15.85 5.39
CA THR A 362 20.66 16.21 6.81
C THR A 362 19.87 15.20 7.64
N ALA A 363 18.84 14.56 7.05
CA ALA A 363 18.10 13.48 7.70
C ALA A 363 19.01 12.27 7.95
N GLY A 364 19.80 11.87 6.95
CA GLY A 364 20.74 10.75 7.07
C GLY A 364 21.85 11.00 8.10
N GLU A 365 22.38 12.22 8.18
CA GLU A 365 23.35 12.61 9.22
C GLU A 365 22.76 12.53 10.64
N ALA A 366 21.50 12.92 10.81
CA ALA A 366 20.79 12.83 12.09
C ALA A 366 20.55 11.38 12.56
N LEU A 367 20.56 10.39 11.66
CA LEU A 367 20.40 8.96 12.01
C LEU A 367 21.67 8.28 12.51
N SER A 368 22.84 8.81 12.22
CA SER A 368 24.13 8.19 12.58
C SER A 368 24.21 7.79 14.07
N PRO A 369 23.75 8.61 15.05
CA PRO A 369 23.79 8.24 16.48
C PRO A 369 22.74 7.19 16.89
N VAL A 370 21.58 7.14 16.23
CA VAL A 370 20.49 6.19 16.55
C VAL A 370 20.81 4.79 16.01
N THR A 371 21.40 4.76 14.82
CA THR A 371 21.80 3.54 14.10
C THR A 371 23.09 2.92 14.72
N GLU A 372 24.01 3.68 15.28
CA GLU A 372 25.20 3.14 15.96
C GLU A 372 24.92 2.15 17.12
N THR A 373 23.70 2.14 17.69
CA THR A 373 23.34 1.29 18.85
C THR A 373 22.64 -0.03 18.52
N ALA A 374 22.15 -0.22 17.29
CA ALA A 374 21.43 -1.42 16.86
C ALA A 374 21.94 -1.82 15.46
N SER A 375 22.77 -2.86 15.31
CA SER A 375 23.46 -3.24 14.05
C SER A 375 22.63 -3.01 12.77
N PRO A 376 22.72 -1.82 12.16
CA PRO A 376 21.80 -1.37 11.10
C PRO A 376 22.27 -1.84 9.73
N SER A 377 23.57 -2.14 9.62
CA SER A 377 24.20 -2.67 8.40
C SER A 377 23.63 -4.03 7.98
N ALA A 378 22.99 -4.76 8.90
CA ALA A 378 22.30 -6.03 8.59
C ALA A 378 20.91 -5.81 7.94
N PHE A 379 20.41 -4.57 7.89
CA PHE A 379 19.04 -4.23 7.48
C PHE A 379 18.95 -3.11 6.44
N GLY A 380 20.07 -2.67 5.86
CA GLY A 380 20.06 -1.51 4.96
C GLY A 380 19.73 -0.17 5.64
N LEU A 381 19.61 -0.13 6.97
CA LEU A 381 19.20 1.04 7.77
C LEU A 381 20.23 2.20 7.81
N SER A 382 21.33 2.08 7.05
CA SER A 382 22.35 3.12 6.90
C SER A 382 22.26 3.85 5.56
N VAL A 383 21.26 3.54 4.72
CA VAL A 383 21.07 4.23 3.45
C VAL A 383 20.67 5.67 3.74
N VAL A 384 21.48 6.60 3.27
CA VAL A 384 21.20 8.03 3.25
C VAL A 384 20.48 8.32 1.93
N PRO A 385 19.33 9.00 1.93
CA PRO A 385 18.66 9.40 0.71
C PRO A 385 19.62 10.14 -0.23
N GLU A 386 19.58 9.77 -1.50
CA GLU A 386 20.33 10.39 -2.60
C GLU A 386 19.46 11.41 -3.35
N GLN A 387 18.13 11.27 -3.27
CA GLN A 387 17.15 12.19 -3.83
C GLN A 387 15.89 12.32 -2.95
N ALA A 388 15.14 13.39 -3.16
CA ALA A 388 13.95 13.70 -2.37
C ALA A 388 12.76 12.77 -2.68
N TYR A 389 12.58 12.40 -3.95
CA TYR A 389 11.37 11.74 -4.43
C TYR A 389 11.68 10.74 -5.56
N ASN A 390 10.97 9.63 -5.58
CA ASN A 390 10.91 8.67 -6.67
C ASN A 390 9.58 7.91 -6.62
N PHE A 391 9.22 7.17 -7.68
CA PHE A 391 7.95 6.45 -7.73
C PHE A 391 7.98 5.20 -8.61
N GLY A 392 7.10 4.25 -8.31
CA GLY A 392 6.90 3.01 -9.06
C GLY A 392 6.01 2.06 -8.25
N THR A 393 5.76 0.87 -8.77
CA THR A 393 4.79 -0.05 -8.13
C THR A 393 5.29 -0.49 -6.75
N PRO A 394 4.45 -1.07 -5.87
CA PRO A 394 4.90 -1.62 -4.59
C PRO A 394 6.05 -2.63 -4.73
N VAL A 395 6.07 -3.41 -5.81
CA VAL A 395 7.15 -4.36 -6.11
C VAL A 395 8.46 -3.61 -6.42
N GLU A 396 8.39 -2.63 -7.32
CA GLU A 396 9.56 -1.86 -7.79
C GLU A 396 10.18 -0.98 -6.69
N THR A 397 9.35 -0.51 -5.75
CA THR A 397 9.76 0.45 -4.71
C THR A 397 10.10 -0.23 -3.38
N ILE A 398 9.14 -0.94 -2.79
CA ILE A 398 9.26 -1.56 -1.46
C ILE A 398 9.43 -3.08 -1.50
N GLY A 399 9.47 -3.68 -2.70
CA GLY A 399 9.99 -5.03 -2.92
C GLY A 399 8.99 -6.17 -2.73
N TYR A 400 7.68 -5.91 -2.70
CA TYR A 400 6.67 -6.95 -2.54
C TYR A 400 5.28 -6.57 -3.09
N SER A 401 4.46 -7.60 -3.32
CA SER A 401 3.04 -7.52 -3.68
C SER A 401 2.16 -8.04 -2.53
N GLY A 402 0.86 -7.72 -2.53
CA GLY A 402 -0.06 -8.08 -1.45
C GLY A 402 -1.52 -7.88 -1.84
N THR A 403 -2.41 -7.91 -0.85
CA THR A 403 -3.86 -7.76 -1.06
C THR A 403 -4.47 -6.90 0.05
N GLY A 404 -5.58 -6.23 -0.26
CA GLY A 404 -6.32 -5.40 0.69
C GLY A 404 -5.63 -4.09 1.05
N PHE A 405 -4.88 -3.50 0.12
CA PHE A 405 -4.27 -2.18 0.27
C PHE A 405 -5.30 -1.05 0.08
N VAL A 406 -5.15 0.04 0.85
CA VAL A 406 -6.09 1.17 0.85
C VAL A 406 -6.02 2.02 -0.40
N ASP A 407 -4.83 2.26 -0.95
CA ASP A 407 -4.64 3.05 -2.17
C ASP A 407 -5.27 2.35 -3.37
N GLU A 408 -4.97 1.05 -3.54
CA GLU A 408 -5.63 0.24 -4.56
C GLU A 408 -7.15 0.29 -4.43
N TRP A 409 -7.68 0.11 -3.21
CA TRP A 409 -9.11 0.26 -2.95
C TRP A 409 -9.67 1.62 -3.36
N MET A 410 -8.96 2.71 -3.08
CA MET A 410 -9.36 4.05 -3.52
C MET A 410 -9.31 4.21 -5.05
N ALA A 411 -8.40 3.50 -5.73
CA ALA A 411 -8.26 3.56 -7.18
C ALA A 411 -9.28 2.69 -7.93
N PHE A 412 -9.74 1.58 -7.35
CA PHE A 412 -10.71 0.71 -8.04
C PHE A 412 -12.03 1.43 -8.35
N PRO A 413 -12.72 1.06 -9.45
CA PRO A 413 -14.02 1.62 -9.81
C PRO A 413 -15.06 1.52 -8.70
N GLU A 414 -15.98 2.48 -8.65
CA GLU A 414 -17.08 2.50 -7.68
C GLU A 414 -17.97 1.25 -7.81
N GLU A 415 -18.16 0.73 -9.03
CA GLU A 415 -18.94 -0.48 -9.33
C GLU A 415 -18.34 -1.73 -8.66
N LEU A 416 -17.03 -1.74 -8.46
CA LEU A 416 -16.31 -2.77 -7.72
C LEU A 416 -16.13 -2.41 -6.23
N GLY A 417 -16.76 -1.33 -5.78
CA GLY A 417 -16.75 -0.87 -4.40
C GLY A 417 -15.54 -0.02 -4.02
N GLY A 418 -14.71 0.42 -4.96
CA GLY A 418 -13.66 1.41 -4.70
C GLY A 418 -14.19 2.84 -4.67
N LEU A 419 -13.31 3.82 -4.92
CA LEU A 419 -13.69 5.25 -5.03
C LEU A 419 -13.51 5.82 -6.44
N GLY A 420 -12.93 5.07 -7.39
CA GLY A 420 -12.77 5.48 -8.78
C GLY A 420 -11.91 6.72 -9.00
N VAL A 421 -10.91 6.98 -8.15
CA VAL A 421 -10.06 8.17 -8.25
C VAL A 421 -8.58 7.81 -8.34
N PRO A 422 -7.75 8.62 -9.04
CA PRO A 422 -6.30 8.51 -8.95
C PRO A 422 -5.83 8.52 -7.49
N SER A 423 -5.06 7.52 -7.12
CA SER A 423 -4.60 7.36 -5.74
C SER A 423 -3.15 6.92 -5.64
N LEU A 424 -2.49 7.31 -4.55
CA LEU A 424 -1.09 6.97 -4.29
C LEU A 424 -0.85 6.64 -2.82
N THR A 425 -0.04 5.61 -2.58
CA THR A 425 0.63 5.41 -1.29
C THR A 425 1.94 6.18 -1.24
N MET A 426 2.16 6.96 -0.19
CA MET A 426 3.39 7.75 -0.02
C MET A 426 4.24 7.17 1.11
N GLU A 427 5.42 6.63 0.83
CA GLU A 427 6.32 6.04 1.83
C GLU A 427 7.44 7.01 2.24
N MET A 428 7.50 7.38 3.53
CA MET A 428 8.50 8.32 4.07
C MET A 428 9.66 7.60 4.74
N SER A 429 10.89 7.87 4.31
CA SER A 429 12.09 7.36 4.95
C SER A 429 12.15 7.68 6.45
N TYR A 430 12.59 6.70 7.23
CA TYR A 430 12.81 6.80 8.68
C TYR A 430 11.56 7.03 9.53
N SER A 431 10.37 6.85 8.96
CA SER A 431 9.08 6.95 9.65
C SER A 431 8.52 5.55 9.92
N ASN A 432 9.24 4.69 10.66
CA ASN A 432 8.80 3.32 10.99
C ASN A 432 9.41 2.81 12.32
N LEU A 433 9.43 1.51 12.63
CA LEU A 433 9.82 0.91 13.93
C LEU A 433 11.08 1.49 14.60
N VAL A 434 12.19 1.67 13.86
CA VAL A 434 13.50 2.12 14.40
C VAL A 434 13.63 3.65 14.45
N GLY A 435 12.74 4.40 13.77
CA GLY A 435 12.76 5.87 13.69
C GLY A 435 11.50 6.56 14.22
N GLY A 436 10.31 6.14 13.77
CA GLY A 436 8.97 6.62 14.13
C GLY A 436 8.56 6.45 15.59
N ASN A 437 9.37 5.75 16.39
CA ASN A 437 9.20 5.63 17.85
C ASN A 437 10.16 6.49 18.68
N VAL A 438 11.08 7.21 18.04
CA VAL A 438 12.05 8.08 18.72
C VAL A 438 11.89 9.47 18.17
N TYR A 439 11.38 10.41 18.97
CA TYR A 439 11.21 11.78 18.50
C TYR A 439 12.56 12.48 18.31
N ASP A 440 12.81 12.96 17.09
CA ASP A 440 13.93 13.84 16.76
C ASP A 440 13.41 15.05 15.99
N GLN A 441 13.71 16.25 16.47
CA GLN A 441 13.10 17.48 15.95
C GLN A 441 13.50 17.76 14.49
N ALA A 442 14.76 17.53 14.12
CA ALA A 442 15.25 17.83 12.78
C ALA A 442 14.69 16.83 11.77
N ARG A 443 14.72 15.55 12.12
CA ARG A 443 14.16 14.48 11.27
C ARG A 443 12.66 14.64 11.09
N VAL A 444 11.90 14.87 12.18
CA VAL A 444 10.45 15.09 12.09
C VAL A 444 10.13 16.37 11.34
N GLY A 445 10.95 17.42 11.46
CA GLY A 445 10.89 18.63 10.61
C GLY A 445 10.88 18.29 9.12
N LEU A 446 11.91 17.58 8.66
CA LEU A 446 12.03 17.17 7.25
C LEU A 446 10.89 16.26 6.79
N GLN A 447 10.44 15.32 7.63
CA GLN A 447 9.30 14.45 7.34
C GLN A 447 7.99 15.25 7.19
N VAL A 448 7.79 16.25 8.05
CA VAL A 448 6.64 17.16 7.98
C VAL A 448 6.68 17.98 6.68
N ASP A 449 7.86 18.48 6.29
CA ASP A 449 7.98 19.29 5.07
C ASP A 449 7.77 18.47 3.80
N GLY A 450 8.27 17.23 3.76
CA GLY A 450 8.01 16.30 2.66
C GLY A 450 6.52 16.00 2.48
N TYR A 451 5.80 15.62 3.53
CA TYR A 451 4.36 15.34 3.41
C TYR A 451 3.46 16.56 3.28
N LYS A 452 3.90 17.74 3.73
CA LYS A 452 3.27 18.99 3.28
C LYS A 452 3.42 19.18 1.78
N GLY A 453 4.56 18.80 1.20
CA GLY A 453 4.76 18.76 -0.25
C GLY A 453 3.75 17.85 -0.94
N ALA A 454 3.57 16.62 -0.43
CA ALA A 454 2.59 15.70 -0.97
C ALA A 454 1.15 16.25 -0.92
N ILE A 455 0.73 16.80 0.22
CA ILE A 455 -0.62 17.40 0.37
C ILE A 455 -0.80 18.58 -0.60
N LEU A 456 0.19 19.46 -0.72
CA LEU A 456 0.15 20.58 -1.66
C LEU A 456 0.09 20.11 -3.11
N GLY A 457 0.80 19.03 -3.46
CA GLY A 457 0.77 18.47 -4.80
C GLY A 457 -0.60 17.90 -5.18
N ALA A 458 -1.24 17.17 -4.26
CA ALA A 458 -2.61 16.69 -4.46
C ALA A 458 -3.62 17.85 -4.63
N ILE A 459 -3.45 18.93 -3.86
CA ILE A 459 -4.28 20.15 -4.00
C ILE A 459 -4.06 20.82 -5.36
N ASP A 460 -2.82 20.96 -5.81
CA ASP A 460 -2.51 21.53 -7.12
C ASP A 460 -3.11 20.67 -8.25
N PHE A 461 -2.99 19.35 -8.16
CA PHE A 461 -3.57 18.40 -9.12
C PHE A 461 -5.09 18.58 -9.24
N ALA A 462 -5.79 18.74 -8.11
CA ALA A 462 -7.24 18.93 -8.09
C ALA A 462 -7.74 20.16 -8.88
N THR A 463 -6.85 21.12 -9.16
CA THR A 463 -7.16 22.32 -9.95
C THR A 463 -6.94 22.15 -11.45
N ARG A 464 -6.39 21.02 -11.89
CA ARG A 464 -6.04 20.73 -13.28
C ARG A 464 -7.13 19.89 -13.94
N ASP A 465 -7.30 20.08 -15.24
CA ASP A 465 -8.02 19.13 -16.09
C ASP A 465 -6.99 18.34 -16.91
N VAL A 466 -6.97 17.02 -16.73
CA VAL A 466 -6.00 16.12 -17.36
C VAL A 466 -6.72 15.22 -18.34
N THR A 467 -6.12 15.03 -19.52
CA THR A 467 -6.58 14.03 -20.50
C THR A 467 -5.38 13.33 -21.11
N GLY A 468 -5.45 12.00 -21.20
CA GLY A 468 -4.57 11.13 -21.96
C GLY A 468 -5.18 10.73 -23.30
N ARG A 469 -4.33 10.40 -24.27
CA ARG A 469 -4.73 9.73 -25.51
C ARG A 469 -3.56 8.93 -26.08
N VAL A 470 -3.86 8.04 -27.02
CA VAL A 470 -2.87 7.28 -27.77
C VAL A 470 -2.83 7.74 -29.23
N GLU A 471 -1.63 8.07 -29.72
CA GLU A 471 -1.37 8.36 -31.11
C GLU A 471 -0.59 7.20 -31.74
N ALA A 472 -1.23 6.46 -32.65
CA ALA A 472 -0.61 5.36 -33.40
C ALA A 472 -0.49 5.68 -34.90
N GLY A 473 0.49 5.06 -35.55
CA GLY A 473 0.76 5.26 -36.98
C GLY A 473 -0.13 4.47 -37.94
N GLY A 474 -0.95 3.55 -37.44
CA GLY A 474 -1.78 2.66 -38.24
C GLY A 474 -2.86 1.94 -37.43
N ASP A 475 -3.88 1.44 -38.11
CA ASP A 475 -5.05 0.81 -37.48
C ASP A 475 -4.66 -0.55 -36.87
N VAL A 476 -5.32 -0.90 -35.75
CA VAL A 476 -5.04 -2.10 -34.94
C VAL A 476 -6.20 -3.08 -35.03
N ALA A 477 -5.91 -4.34 -35.33
CA ALA A 477 -6.83 -5.45 -35.11
C ALA A 477 -6.38 -6.27 -33.89
N TYR A 478 -7.32 -6.84 -33.13
CA TYR A 478 -7.03 -7.83 -32.10
C TYR A 478 -7.94 -9.05 -32.23
N VAL A 479 -7.38 -10.24 -31.97
CA VAL A 479 -8.14 -11.49 -32.09
C VAL A 479 -8.88 -11.80 -30.79
N THR A 480 -10.17 -12.14 -30.91
CA THR A 480 -11.06 -12.42 -29.78
C THR A 480 -11.40 -13.90 -29.66
N THR A 481 -11.56 -14.36 -28.41
CA THR A 481 -12.09 -15.69 -28.05
C THR A 481 -12.87 -15.62 -26.74
N ASP A 482 -13.90 -16.46 -26.62
CA ASP A 482 -14.63 -16.65 -25.36
C ASP A 482 -13.76 -17.41 -24.32
N ALA A 483 -12.69 -18.10 -24.74
CA ALA A 483 -11.83 -18.90 -23.86
C ALA A 483 -11.08 -18.08 -22.79
N LEU A 484 -10.92 -16.78 -23.00
CA LEU A 484 -10.31 -15.86 -22.03
C LEU A 484 -11.31 -15.27 -21.03
N THR A 485 -12.61 -15.40 -21.29
CA THR A 485 -13.65 -14.85 -20.41
C THR A 485 -13.77 -15.69 -19.14
N ARG A 486 -13.92 -15.03 -17.99
CA ARG A 486 -14.19 -15.67 -16.69
C ARG A 486 -15.42 -15.06 -16.05
N ARG A 487 -16.30 -15.90 -15.50
CA ARG A 487 -17.56 -15.46 -14.90
C ARG A 487 -17.70 -16.03 -13.49
N ALA A 488 -18.34 -15.30 -12.60
CA ALA A 488 -18.68 -15.81 -11.27
C ALA A 488 -19.56 -17.08 -11.37
N GLU A 489 -20.43 -17.19 -12.38
CA GLU A 489 -21.26 -18.38 -12.64
C GLU A 489 -20.44 -19.64 -12.99
N ASP A 490 -19.18 -19.50 -13.42
CA ASP A 490 -18.30 -20.65 -13.68
C ASP A 490 -17.82 -21.33 -12.37
N LEU A 491 -17.99 -20.66 -11.23
CA LEU A 491 -17.56 -21.16 -9.92
C LEU A 491 -18.56 -22.19 -9.38
N GLY A 492 -18.05 -23.35 -8.98
CA GLY A 492 -18.86 -24.46 -8.46
C GLY A 492 -19.67 -24.15 -7.18
N HIS A 493 -19.43 -23.01 -6.54
CA HIS A 493 -20.16 -22.55 -5.35
C HIS A 493 -21.18 -21.44 -5.62
N VAL A 494 -21.29 -20.91 -6.86
CA VAL A 494 -22.25 -19.87 -7.25
C VAL A 494 -23.53 -20.47 -7.84
N ASP A 495 -23.45 -21.61 -8.56
CA ASP A 495 -24.60 -22.26 -9.20
C ASP A 495 -24.94 -23.65 -8.59
N GLY A 496 -25.84 -23.65 -7.61
CA GLY A 496 -26.40 -24.89 -7.05
C GLY A 496 -27.62 -24.62 -6.17
N ASP A 497 -28.71 -25.35 -6.43
CA ASP A 497 -30.03 -25.31 -5.79
C ASP A 497 -29.96 -25.59 -4.27
N GLY A 498 -29.40 -24.68 -3.46
CA GLY A 498 -29.38 -24.73 -1.98
C GLY A 498 -28.73 -25.96 -1.32
N ASP A 499 -28.31 -26.95 -2.10
CA ASP A 499 -27.39 -27.98 -1.68
C ASP A 499 -26.02 -27.31 -1.72
N ALA A 500 -25.67 -26.62 -0.64
CA ALA A 500 -24.29 -26.40 -0.28
C ALA A 500 -23.59 -27.74 -0.56
N VAL A 501 -22.78 -27.80 -1.61
CA VAL A 501 -21.77 -28.84 -1.69
C VAL A 501 -21.10 -28.73 -0.33
N GLU A 502 -21.17 -29.80 0.46
CA GLU A 502 -20.50 -29.89 1.74
C GLU A 502 -19.01 -29.81 1.39
N TYR A 503 -18.54 -28.58 1.21
CA TYR A 503 -17.16 -28.19 1.19
C TYR A 503 -16.62 -28.77 2.48
N ASP A 504 -15.77 -29.79 2.38
CA ASP A 504 -15.01 -30.31 3.51
C ASP A 504 -13.93 -29.26 3.75
N PRO A 505 -14.07 -28.38 4.76
CA PRO A 505 -13.17 -27.26 5.02
C PRO A 505 -11.86 -27.75 5.64
N SER A 506 -11.38 -28.91 5.21
CA SER A 506 -10.13 -29.48 5.68
C SER A 506 -8.88 -28.78 5.11
N GLY A 507 -9.08 -27.57 4.57
CA GLY A 507 -8.29 -26.37 4.89
C GLY A 507 -7.85 -26.31 6.36
N LYS A 508 -6.98 -27.22 6.80
CA LYS A 508 -6.43 -27.18 8.16
C LYS A 508 -5.39 -26.09 8.21
N SER A 509 -5.81 -24.88 8.55
CA SER A 509 -4.89 -23.84 8.98
C SER A 509 -4.38 -24.18 10.37
N THR A 510 -3.06 -24.13 10.53
CA THR A 510 -2.41 -24.21 11.84
C THR A 510 -1.21 -23.30 11.87
N THR A 511 -1.14 -22.51 12.94
CA THR A 511 0.04 -21.69 13.25
C THR A 511 0.90 -22.43 14.26
N GLU A 512 2.19 -22.49 13.98
CA GLU A 512 3.20 -23.05 14.87
C GLU A 512 4.18 -21.92 15.24
N GLU A 513 4.41 -21.72 16.53
CA GLU A 513 5.31 -20.67 17.03
C GLU A 513 6.69 -21.27 17.36
N THR A 514 7.74 -20.49 17.11
CA THR A 514 9.12 -20.82 17.48
C THR A 514 9.93 -19.58 17.82
N THR A 515 11.07 -19.76 18.49
CA THR A 515 12.03 -18.69 18.73
C THR A 515 13.33 -19.02 18.00
N VAL A 516 13.71 -18.14 17.07
CA VAL A 516 14.97 -18.24 16.32
C VAL A 516 16.10 -17.60 17.14
N PRO A 517 17.13 -18.37 17.56
CA PRO A 517 18.20 -17.85 18.41
C PRO A 517 19.05 -16.80 17.69
N ALA A 518 19.62 -15.87 18.46
CA ALA A 518 20.58 -14.89 17.94
C ALA A 518 21.72 -15.54 17.14
N GLY A 519 21.91 -15.16 15.89
CA GLY A 519 22.97 -15.66 15.02
C GLY A 519 22.84 -17.14 14.66
N GLY A 520 21.63 -17.71 14.74
CA GLY A 520 21.38 -19.14 14.49
C GLY A 520 20.04 -19.41 13.82
N SER A 521 19.75 -20.70 13.65
CA SER A 521 18.55 -21.17 12.96
C SER A 521 17.52 -21.78 13.92
N ALA A 522 16.27 -21.78 13.50
CA ALA A 522 15.24 -22.67 14.01
C ALA A 522 14.48 -23.29 12.83
N SER A 523 13.74 -24.36 13.09
CA SER A 523 12.85 -24.94 12.09
C SER A 523 11.49 -25.25 12.68
N VAL A 524 10.49 -25.21 11.82
CA VAL A 524 9.09 -25.53 12.13
C VAL A 524 8.63 -26.52 11.09
N SER A 525 8.05 -27.64 11.52
CA SER A 525 7.66 -28.72 10.62
C SER A 525 6.19 -29.08 10.78
N ARG A 526 5.52 -29.36 9.66
CA ARG A 526 4.11 -29.73 9.63
C ARG A 526 3.87 -30.93 8.72
N ALA A 527 3.08 -31.89 9.22
CA ALA A 527 2.64 -33.01 8.40
C ALA A 527 1.41 -32.62 7.57
N VAL A 528 1.52 -32.80 6.25
CA VAL A 528 0.48 -32.54 5.26
C VAL A 528 -0.15 -33.87 4.82
N ASP A 529 -1.48 -33.92 4.79
CA ASP A 529 -2.25 -35.13 4.44
C ASP A 529 -2.21 -35.40 2.94
N ALA A 530 -2.34 -36.66 2.54
CA ALA A 530 -2.31 -37.06 1.12
C ALA A 530 -3.51 -36.56 0.29
N ARG A 531 -4.54 -36.00 0.94
CA ARG A 531 -5.65 -35.33 0.25
C ARG A 531 -5.36 -33.88 -0.10
N ALA A 532 -4.40 -33.24 0.58
CA ALA A 532 -4.01 -31.88 0.23
C ALA A 532 -3.25 -31.89 -1.10
N THR A 533 -3.54 -30.91 -1.93
CA THR A 533 -2.87 -30.64 -3.21
C THR A 533 -2.24 -29.26 -3.22
N THR A 534 -2.64 -28.35 -2.33
CA THR A 534 -1.98 -27.07 -2.11
C THR A 534 -1.55 -26.94 -0.65
N LEU A 535 -0.42 -26.29 -0.45
CA LEU A 535 0.11 -25.90 0.85
C LEU A 535 0.52 -24.42 0.77
N SER A 536 -0.13 -23.58 1.54
CA SER A 536 0.30 -22.20 1.80
C SER A 536 1.05 -22.14 3.12
N VAL A 537 2.19 -21.46 3.12
CA VAL A 537 3.08 -21.32 4.27
C VAL A 537 3.37 -19.84 4.48
N ASN A 538 2.95 -19.31 5.62
CA ASN A 538 3.13 -17.91 5.99
C ASN A 538 4.08 -17.80 7.20
N PRO A 539 5.39 -17.63 6.97
CA PRO A 539 6.33 -17.34 8.04
C PRO A 539 6.25 -15.84 8.42
N HIS A 540 5.83 -15.57 9.65
CA HIS A 540 5.72 -14.25 10.24
C HIS A 540 6.74 -14.08 11.35
N VAL A 541 7.61 -13.06 11.27
CA VAL A 541 8.65 -12.84 12.29
C VAL A 541 8.57 -11.43 12.86
N HIS A 542 8.32 -11.31 14.16
CA HIS A 542 8.13 -10.00 14.78
C HIS A 542 9.41 -9.18 14.81
N ARG A 543 10.57 -9.86 14.89
CA ARG A 543 11.92 -9.30 14.78
C ARG A 543 12.86 -10.38 14.23
N SER A 544 13.86 -9.97 13.46
CA SER A 544 15.16 -10.66 13.41
C SER A 544 15.31 -12.00 12.68
N VAL A 545 14.52 -12.34 11.67
CA VAL A 545 14.89 -13.43 10.75
C VAL A 545 15.34 -12.85 9.41
N ALA A 546 16.52 -13.27 8.96
CA ALA A 546 17.19 -12.77 7.75
C ALA A 546 16.93 -13.68 6.55
N SER A 547 16.66 -14.97 6.76
CA SER A 547 16.33 -15.88 5.66
C SER A 547 15.39 -16.99 6.09
N ALA A 548 14.68 -17.55 5.11
CA ALA A 548 13.79 -18.68 5.32
C ALA A 548 13.86 -19.65 4.14
N ARG A 549 13.63 -20.94 4.39
CA ARG A 549 13.54 -21.98 3.36
C ARG A 549 12.37 -22.91 3.63
N LEU A 550 11.58 -23.20 2.60
CA LEU A 550 10.57 -24.25 2.63
C LEU A 550 11.13 -25.53 2.02
N ILE A 551 11.14 -26.59 2.80
CA ILE A 551 11.68 -27.90 2.47
C ILE A 551 10.52 -28.90 2.37
N ALA A 552 10.43 -29.55 1.22
CA ALA A 552 9.45 -30.59 0.92
C ALA A 552 9.77 -31.91 1.65
N PRO A 553 8.82 -32.86 1.73
CA PRO A 553 9.00 -34.14 2.42
C PRO A 553 10.12 -35.02 1.88
N ASP A 554 10.54 -34.81 0.63
CA ASP A 554 11.66 -35.51 0.00
C ASP A 554 13.04 -34.89 0.32
N GLY A 555 13.05 -33.77 1.07
CA GLY A 555 14.24 -33.01 1.44
C GLY A 555 14.63 -31.92 0.44
N THR A 556 13.84 -31.69 -0.62
CA THR A 556 14.10 -30.64 -1.60
C THR A 556 13.66 -29.28 -1.05
N THR A 557 14.52 -28.27 -1.11
CA THR A 557 14.12 -26.89 -0.90
C THR A 557 13.30 -26.43 -2.10
N VAL A 558 12.02 -26.14 -1.89
CA VAL A 558 11.12 -25.71 -2.97
C VAL A 558 10.90 -24.20 -3.01
N ARG A 559 11.18 -23.51 -1.90
CA ARG A 559 11.19 -22.05 -1.79
C ARG A 559 12.30 -21.61 -0.84
N SER A 560 12.86 -20.43 -1.10
CA SER A 560 13.85 -19.81 -0.23
C SER A 560 13.76 -18.30 -0.31
N PHE A 561 14.19 -17.64 0.75
CA PHE A 561 14.30 -16.20 0.85
C PHE A 561 15.58 -15.85 1.62
N GLU A 562 16.37 -14.90 1.13
CA GLU A 562 17.56 -14.37 1.81
C GLU A 562 17.55 -12.83 1.78
N ALA A 563 17.66 -12.19 2.95
CA ALA A 563 17.76 -10.74 3.06
C ALA A 563 19.16 -10.27 2.62
N GLY A 564 19.24 -9.51 1.53
CA GLY A 564 20.49 -8.88 1.09
C GLY A 564 20.70 -8.74 -0.43
N GLU A 565 19.85 -9.32 -1.27
CA GLU A 565 19.96 -9.24 -2.74
C GLU A 565 19.24 -8.02 -3.34
N GLY A 566 19.59 -6.82 -2.88
CA GLY A 566 19.26 -5.57 -3.59
C GLY A 566 17.80 -5.07 -3.54
N ARG A 567 16.83 -5.85 -3.07
CA ARG A 567 15.45 -5.35 -2.84
C ARG A 567 15.38 -4.48 -1.58
N ALA A 568 14.71 -3.33 -1.66
CA ALA A 568 14.47 -2.47 -0.51
C ALA A 568 13.69 -3.25 0.57
N LEU A 569 14.13 -3.18 1.82
CA LEU A 569 13.42 -3.77 2.97
C LEU A 569 12.26 -2.87 3.43
N GLY A 570 11.50 -2.31 2.49
CA GLY A 570 10.35 -1.44 2.75
C GLY A 570 9.11 -2.26 3.09
N GLY A 571 8.31 -1.82 4.05
CA GLY A 571 6.97 -2.36 4.36
C GLY A 571 6.86 -3.76 4.98
N ARG A 572 7.84 -4.67 4.83
CA ARG A 572 7.82 -5.97 5.53
C ARG A 572 8.25 -5.80 6.98
N CYS A 573 7.37 -5.32 7.86
CA CYS A 573 7.64 -5.41 9.30
C CYS A 573 7.82 -6.86 9.80
N CYS A 574 7.53 -7.85 8.93
CA CYS A 574 7.58 -9.29 9.20
C CYS A 574 8.53 -10.09 8.29
N ALA A 575 9.37 -9.41 7.50
CA ALA A 575 10.58 -9.87 6.80
C ALA A 575 10.59 -11.16 5.94
N LEU A 576 9.53 -11.97 5.84
CA LEU A 576 9.56 -13.22 5.05
C LEU A 576 8.36 -13.33 4.09
N PRO A 577 8.53 -13.95 2.91
CA PRO A 577 7.45 -14.16 1.93
C PRO A 577 6.51 -15.28 2.35
N THR A 578 5.24 -15.12 1.98
CA THR A 578 4.28 -16.21 1.97
C THR A 578 4.57 -17.10 0.75
N TRP A 579 4.41 -18.41 0.92
CA TRP A 579 4.66 -19.38 -0.13
C TRP A 579 3.46 -20.27 -0.35
N GLN A 580 2.96 -20.32 -1.57
CA GLN A 580 2.04 -21.35 -2.04
C GLN A 580 2.81 -22.38 -2.87
N VAL A 581 2.60 -23.67 -2.57
CA VAL A 581 3.23 -24.80 -3.28
C VAL A 581 2.25 -25.95 -3.45
N ASP A 582 2.49 -26.78 -4.47
CA ASP A 582 1.82 -28.07 -4.58
C ASP A 582 2.12 -28.93 -3.34
N ALA A 583 1.07 -29.31 -2.61
CA ALA A 583 1.20 -30.15 -1.44
C ALA A 583 1.56 -31.58 -1.83
N GLN A 584 2.62 -32.08 -1.23
CA GLN A 584 2.94 -33.50 -1.20
C GLN A 584 2.62 -34.05 0.19
N ALA A 585 2.10 -35.28 0.23
CA ALA A 585 1.88 -35.99 1.48
C ALA A 585 3.21 -36.18 2.22
N GLY A 586 3.32 -35.69 3.46
CA GLY A 586 4.53 -35.85 4.26
C GLY A 586 4.85 -34.65 5.14
N GLU A 587 6.03 -34.64 5.73
CA GLU A 587 6.49 -33.57 6.61
C GLU A 587 7.14 -32.46 5.80
N TRP A 588 6.54 -31.28 5.84
CA TRP A 588 7.09 -30.04 5.30
C TRP A 588 7.82 -29.29 6.40
N THR A 589 8.95 -28.66 6.09
CA THR A 589 9.76 -27.93 7.08
C THR A 589 10.07 -26.53 6.60
N VAL A 590 9.82 -25.53 7.43
CA VAL A 590 10.35 -24.18 7.29
C VAL A 590 11.60 -24.06 8.13
N GLU A 591 12.74 -23.78 7.52
CA GLU A 591 13.96 -23.33 8.20
C GLU A 591 14.00 -21.81 8.23
N LEU A 592 14.30 -21.24 9.38
CA LEU A 592 14.40 -19.81 9.64
C LEU A 592 15.80 -19.51 10.18
N ASP A 593 16.51 -18.55 9.59
CA ASP A 593 17.86 -18.17 9.99
C ASP A 593 17.91 -16.71 10.45
N ASN A 594 18.41 -16.49 11.67
CA ASN A 594 18.54 -15.17 12.29
C ASN A 594 20.00 -14.70 12.21
N ALA A 595 20.25 -13.66 11.41
CA ALA A 595 21.59 -13.06 11.27
C ALA A 595 21.93 -12.04 12.38
N LEU A 596 21.02 -11.74 13.31
CA LEU A 596 21.19 -10.73 14.36
C LEU A 596 21.77 -11.27 15.67
N GLY A 597 22.32 -10.35 16.46
CA GLY A 597 22.80 -10.60 17.82
C GLY A 597 21.72 -10.76 18.90
N THR A 598 20.44 -10.80 18.55
CA THR A 598 19.30 -10.98 19.48
C THR A 598 18.34 -12.06 18.97
N PRO A 599 17.75 -12.89 19.84
CA PRO A 599 16.71 -13.84 19.43
C PRO A 599 15.45 -13.14 18.88
N GLY A 600 14.70 -13.84 18.04
CA GLY A 600 13.43 -13.38 17.48
C GLY A 600 12.36 -14.46 17.55
N ASP A 601 11.13 -14.05 17.85
CA ASP A 601 9.97 -14.93 17.80
C ASP A 601 9.41 -14.97 16.37
N ALA A 602 9.03 -16.17 15.95
CA ALA A 602 8.54 -16.49 14.62
C ALA A 602 7.27 -17.34 14.75
N GLU A 603 6.27 -17.00 13.96
CA GLU A 603 5.03 -17.76 13.80
C GLU A 603 5.01 -18.27 12.36
N VAL A 604 4.67 -19.52 12.14
CA VAL A 604 4.57 -20.08 10.80
C VAL A 604 3.17 -20.66 10.63
N GLY A 605 2.36 -19.98 9.82
CA GLY A 605 1.06 -20.48 9.38
C GLY A 605 1.26 -21.54 8.29
N PHE A 606 0.55 -22.66 8.42
CA PHE A 606 0.44 -23.69 7.38
C PHE A 606 -1.03 -23.91 7.07
N THR A 607 -1.41 -23.74 5.81
CA THR A 607 -2.78 -23.96 5.30
C THR A 607 -2.73 -24.99 4.20
N THR A 608 -3.49 -26.08 4.30
CA THR A 608 -3.52 -27.14 3.29
C THR A 608 -4.91 -27.29 2.68
N ALA A 609 -5.06 -27.21 1.36
CA ALA A 609 -6.33 -27.48 0.68
C ALA A 609 -6.21 -28.67 -0.29
N ALA A 610 -7.33 -29.34 -0.56
CA ALA A 610 -7.42 -30.44 -1.53
C ALA A 610 -7.87 -29.90 -2.90
N ALA A 611 -7.35 -30.44 -4.01
CA ALA A 611 -7.69 -29.94 -5.34
C ALA A 611 -9.09 -30.41 -5.68
N ALA A 612 -10.02 -29.48 -5.68
CA ALA A 612 -11.00 -29.25 -6.73
C ALA A 612 -11.81 -28.00 -6.35
N ASP A 613 -12.09 -27.19 -7.38
CA ASP A 613 -12.90 -25.97 -7.37
C ASP A 613 -12.33 -24.78 -6.58
N ALA A 614 -12.60 -23.57 -7.08
CA ALA A 614 -12.28 -22.31 -6.42
C ALA A 614 -12.79 -22.31 -4.97
N PRO A 615 -12.00 -21.82 -4.00
CA PRO A 615 -12.41 -21.79 -2.60
C PRO A 615 -13.70 -20.97 -2.44
N ASN A 616 -14.60 -21.44 -1.57
CA ASN A 616 -15.86 -20.73 -1.30
C ASN A 616 -15.60 -19.60 -0.29
N PRO A 617 -15.66 -18.32 -0.68
CA PRO A 617 -15.38 -17.22 0.23
C PRO A 617 -16.36 -17.12 1.40
N ALA A 618 -17.59 -17.60 1.26
CA ALA A 618 -18.57 -17.57 2.34
C ALA A 618 -18.20 -18.55 3.46
N ALA A 619 -17.51 -19.64 3.12
CA ALA A 619 -16.99 -20.60 4.09
C ALA A 619 -15.70 -20.13 4.75
N GLU A 620 -14.81 -19.48 3.98
CA GLU A 620 -13.46 -19.07 4.44
C GLU A 620 -13.45 -17.71 5.15
N LEU A 621 -14.15 -16.73 4.60
CA LEU A 621 -14.13 -15.32 5.04
C LEU A 621 -15.49 -14.84 5.57
N GLY A 622 -16.56 -15.59 5.29
CA GLY A 622 -17.92 -15.18 5.66
C GLY A 622 -18.53 -14.13 4.71
N TYR A 623 -17.92 -13.90 3.55
CA TYR A 623 -18.47 -13.04 2.48
C TYR A 623 -18.92 -13.89 1.29
N GLU A 624 -20.06 -13.55 0.71
CA GLU A 624 -20.51 -14.13 -0.55
C GLU A 624 -19.62 -13.67 -1.72
N GLN A 625 -19.69 -14.41 -2.83
CA GLN A 625 -18.98 -14.07 -4.05
C GLN A 625 -19.75 -12.97 -4.79
N ARG A 626 -19.11 -11.82 -5.03
CA ARG A 626 -19.66 -10.78 -5.92
C ARG A 626 -19.70 -11.33 -7.35
N ASP A 627 -20.77 -10.96 -8.06
CA ASP A 627 -20.92 -11.26 -9.48
C ASP A 627 -19.85 -10.53 -10.32
N TYR A 628 -19.36 -11.18 -11.37
CA TYR A 628 -18.41 -10.60 -12.32
C TYR A 628 -18.41 -11.39 -13.64
N GLU A 629 -18.03 -10.70 -14.71
CA GLU A 629 -17.69 -11.25 -16.02
C GLU A 629 -16.52 -10.41 -16.53
N VAL A 630 -15.35 -11.03 -16.68
CA VAL A 630 -14.11 -10.31 -16.99
C VAL A 630 -13.35 -10.96 -18.14
N THR A 631 -12.65 -10.15 -18.93
CA THR A 631 -11.78 -10.60 -20.02
C THR A 631 -10.62 -9.62 -20.25
N PRO A 632 -9.37 -10.11 -20.39
CA PRO A 632 -8.22 -9.23 -20.66
C PRO A 632 -8.33 -8.49 -22.00
N LEU A 633 -9.23 -8.91 -22.89
CA LEU A 633 -9.49 -8.25 -24.16
C LEU A 633 -10.14 -6.87 -24.01
N ARG A 634 -10.72 -6.55 -22.83
CA ARG A 634 -11.21 -5.19 -22.51
C ARG A 634 -10.12 -4.13 -22.65
N TYR A 635 -8.85 -4.50 -22.47
CA TYR A 635 -7.70 -3.62 -22.71
C TYR A 635 -7.75 -2.94 -24.10
N PHE A 636 -8.14 -3.66 -25.14
CA PHE A 636 -8.20 -3.10 -26.50
C PHE A 636 -9.46 -2.26 -26.73
N GLU A 637 -10.54 -2.52 -25.99
CA GLU A 637 -11.73 -1.67 -26.01
C GLU A 637 -11.42 -0.32 -25.36
N ASP A 638 -10.73 -0.33 -24.21
CA ASP A 638 -10.28 0.91 -23.55
C ASP A 638 -9.23 1.64 -24.41
N LEU A 639 -8.36 0.91 -25.12
CA LEU A 639 -7.44 1.50 -26.09
C LEU A 639 -8.16 2.16 -27.27
N ASP A 640 -9.26 1.59 -27.80
CA ASP A 640 -10.06 2.20 -28.88
C ASP A 640 -10.65 3.55 -28.45
N GLU A 641 -11.08 3.65 -27.19
CA GLU A 641 -11.64 4.88 -26.62
C GLU A 641 -10.60 6.02 -26.58
N ASP A 642 -9.32 5.68 -26.36
CA ASP A 642 -8.22 6.63 -26.21
C ASP A 642 -7.40 6.86 -27.50
N ALA A 643 -7.52 5.99 -28.50
CA ALA A 643 -6.68 6.01 -29.70
C ALA A 643 -7.18 6.95 -30.80
N ASN A 644 -6.25 7.48 -31.60
CA ASN A 644 -6.54 8.27 -32.79
C ASN A 644 -6.77 7.43 -34.07
N VAL A 645 -6.67 6.10 -33.98
CA VAL A 645 -6.81 5.09 -35.04
C VAL A 645 -7.92 4.10 -34.68
N ALA A 646 -8.34 3.26 -35.62
CA ALA A 646 -9.30 2.20 -35.31
C ALA A 646 -8.64 1.07 -34.52
N VAL A 647 -9.30 0.57 -33.47
CA VAL A 647 -8.89 -0.63 -32.74
C VAL A 647 -10.05 -1.64 -32.74
N ASP A 648 -10.01 -2.59 -33.67
CA ASP A 648 -11.17 -3.44 -34.00
C ASP A 648 -10.96 -4.92 -33.64
N ALA A 649 -12.01 -5.53 -33.12
CA ALA A 649 -12.06 -6.96 -32.80
C ALA A 649 -12.24 -7.84 -34.06
N VAL A 650 -11.45 -8.91 -34.16
CA VAL A 650 -11.62 -9.98 -35.14
C VAL A 650 -11.85 -11.31 -34.41
N ALA A 651 -12.95 -12.00 -34.69
CA ALA A 651 -13.23 -13.28 -34.03
C ALA A 651 -12.25 -14.37 -34.48
N SER A 652 -11.82 -15.22 -33.55
CA SER A 652 -11.16 -16.48 -33.87
C SER A 652 -12.03 -17.33 -34.81
N GLY A 653 -11.41 -17.94 -35.83
CA GLY A 653 -12.05 -18.63 -36.95
C GLY A 653 -12.61 -17.73 -38.05
N ALA A 654 -12.47 -16.40 -37.90
CA ALA A 654 -12.84 -15.41 -38.91
C ALA A 654 -11.64 -14.55 -39.37
N VAL A 655 -10.41 -14.94 -39.03
CA VAL A 655 -9.19 -14.24 -39.44
C VAL A 655 -8.86 -14.63 -40.88
N ASP A 656 -9.24 -13.77 -41.82
CA ASP A 656 -8.91 -13.92 -43.23
C ASP A 656 -8.31 -12.64 -43.83
N ALA A 657 -7.77 -12.74 -45.04
CA ALA A 657 -7.12 -11.61 -45.71
C ALA A 657 -8.04 -10.40 -45.95
N ALA A 658 -9.37 -10.58 -45.96
CA ALA A 658 -10.31 -9.48 -46.07
C ALA A 658 -10.62 -8.87 -44.69
N ALA A 659 -10.61 -9.68 -43.63
CA ALA A 659 -10.75 -9.23 -42.25
C ALA A 659 -9.54 -8.40 -41.78
N LEU A 660 -8.33 -8.71 -42.28
CA LEU A 660 -7.12 -7.96 -41.97
C LEU A 660 -6.78 -6.85 -42.98
N ASP A 661 -7.62 -6.63 -44.01
CA ASP A 661 -7.40 -5.59 -45.02
C ASP A 661 -7.54 -4.20 -44.41
N GLY A 662 -6.45 -3.42 -44.40
CA GLY A 662 -6.42 -2.05 -43.91
C GLY A 662 -5.83 -1.86 -42.51
N TYR A 663 -5.52 -2.95 -41.79
CA TYR A 663 -4.78 -2.87 -40.53
C TYR A 663 -3.27 -2.94 -40.77
N ASP A 664 -2.52 -2.18 -39.98
CA ASP A 664 -1.06 -2.22 -39.96
C ASP A 664 -0.53 -3.05 -38.80
N GLN A 665 -1.37 -3.23 -37.77
CA GLN A 665 -1.05 -3.88 -36.51
C GLN A 665 -2.04 -5.01 -36.24
N LEU A 666 -1.55 -6.14 -35.73
CA LEU A 666 -2.39 -7.24 -35.25
C LEU A 666 -1.90 -7.70 -33.87
N ALA A 667 -2.80 -7.78 -32.88
CA ALA A 667 -2.51 -8.30 -31.55
C ALA A 667 -3.17 -9.66 -31.31
N LEU A 668 -2.40 -10.61 -30.76
CA LEU A 668 -2.87 -11.90 -30.26
C LEU A 668 -2.40 -12.09 -28.82
N VAL A 669 -3.37 -12.14 -27.90
CA VAL A 669 -3.17 -12.45 -26.47
C VAL A 669 -3.21 -13.96 -26.21
N HIS A 670 -3.71 -14.74 -27.17
CA HIS A 670 -3.94 -16.17 -27.00
C HIS A 670 -3.55 -16.99 -28.23
N ASP A 671 -3.38 -18.29 -28.01
CA ASP A 671 -3.14 -19.33 -29.02
C ASP A 671 -4.39 -20.10 -29.44
N ASP A 672 -5.57 -19.77 -28.90
CA ASP A 672 -6.88 -20.32 -29.33
C ASP A 672 -7.32 -19.76 -30.69
N VAL A 673 -6.59 -20.13 -31.74
CA VAL A 673 -6.82 -19.74 -33.14
C VAL A 673 -6.93 -20.95 -34.05
N ASP A 674 -7.75 -20.85 -35.11
CA ASP A 674 -7.89 -21.93 -36.08
C ASP A 674 -6.63 -22.02 -36.96
N ALA A 675 -6.28 -23.23 -37.44
CA ALA A 675 -5.10 -23.41 -38.30
C ALA A 675 -5.12 -22.54 -39.58
N GLY A 676 -6.32 -22.20 -40.09
CA GLY A 676 -6.46 -21.30 -41.25
C GLY A 676 -6.20 -19.82 -40.90
N ASP A 677 -6.40 -19.44 -39.64
CA ASP A 677 -6.08 -18.12 -39.12
C ASP A 677 -4.56 -17.96 -39.05
N VAL A 678 -3.84 -18.98 -38.54
CA VAL A 678 -2.36 -18.96 -38.44
C VAL A 678 -1.70 -18.73 -39.80
N ASP A 679 -2.14 -19.42 -40.87
CA ASP A 679 -1.64 -19.20 -42.24
C ASP A 679 -1.86 -17.72 -42.70
N THR A 680 -2.97 -17.12 -42.28
CA THR A 680 -3.31 -15.72 -42.60
C THR A 680 -2.44 -14.75 -41.80
N VAL A 681 -2.24 -15.00 -40.51
CA VAL A 681 -1.35 -14.23 -39.63
C VAL A 681 0.10 -14.28 -40.16
N GLU A 682 0.58 -15.46 -40.54
CA GLU A 682 1.91 -15.64 -41.14
C GLU A 682 2.08 -14.80 -42.42
N SER A 683 1.03 -14.75 -43.26
CA SER A 683 1.02 -13.95 -44.47
C SER A 683 1.00 -12.45 -44.16
N PHE A 684 0.17 -12.01 -43.20
CA PHE A 684 0.08 -10.61 -42.76
C PHE A 684 1.43 -10.06 -42.32
N VAL A 685 2.15 -10.78 -41.46
CA VAL A 685 3.48 -10.36 -40.99
C VAL A 685 4.48 -10.32 -42.13
N ARG A 686 4.53 -11.37 -42.96
CA ARG A 686 5.50 -11.42 -44.07
C ARG A 686 5.29 -10.32 -45.11
N ASP A 687 4.06 -9.85 -45.26
CA ASP A 687 3.68 -8.78 -46.20
C ASP A 687 3.85 -7.36 -45.62
N GLY A 688 4.43 -7.22 -44.41
CA GLY A 688 4.80 -5.94 -43.81
C GLY A 688 4.04 -5.56 -42.54
N GLY A 689 3.10 -6.38 -42.07
CA GLY A 689 2.35 -6.12 -40.84
C GLY A 689 3.21 -6.23 -39.58
N ASN A 690 2.81 -5.50 -38.54
CA ASN A 690 3.38 -5.65 -37.19
C ASN A 690 2.47 -6.54 -36.33
N LEU A 691 3.01 -7.65 -35.87
CA LEU A 691 2.29 -8.58 -34.99
C LEU A 691 2.75 -8.41 -33.54
N VAL A 692 1.83 -8.21 -32.62
CA VAL A 692 2.09 -8.27 -31.18
C VAL A 692 1.59 -9.60 -30.66
N LEU A 693 2.49 -10.42 -30.12
CA LEU A 693 2.16 -11.64 -29.40
C LEU A 693 2.35 -11.40 -27.91
N THR A 694 1.33 -11.72 -27.12
CA THR A 694 1.42 -11.68 -25.65
C THR A 694 0.79 -12.92 -25.03
N ASP A 695 1.19 -13.22 -23.79
CA ASP A 695 0.74 -14.37 -23.00
C ASP A 695 0.78 -15.69 -23.79
N THR A 696 -0.32 -16.47 -23.85
CA THR A 696 -0.29 -17.77 -24.58
C THR A 696 -0.15 -17.58 -26.08
N GLY A 697 -0.39 -16.39 -26.63
CA GLY A 697 -0.14 -16.08 -28.04
C GLY A 697 1.30 -16.37 -28.49
N LEU A 698 2.28 -16.37 -27.58
CA LEU A 698 3.66 -16.77 -27.89
C LEU A 698 3.78 -18.23 -28.34
N ASN A 699 2.83 -19.11 -27.99
CA ASN A 699 2.81 -20.50 -28.43
C ASN A 699 2.65 -20.65 -29.96
N LEU A 700 2.24 -19.59 -30.66
CA LEU A 700 2.12 -19.56 -32.12
C LEU A 700 3.47 -19.32 -32.82
N LEU A 701 4.50 -18.85 -32.10
CA LEU A 701 5.82 -18.54 -32.68
C LEU A 701 6.45 -19.67 -33.51
N PRO A 702 6.40 -20.96 -33.10
CA PRO A 702 7.00 -22.05 -33.88
C PRO A 702 6.35 -22.27 -35.25
N GLU A 703 5.12 -21.79 -35.44
CA GLU A 703 4.41 -21.85 -36.72
C GLU A 703 4.68 -20.60 -37.59
N LEU A 704 5.03 -19.47 -36.96
CA LEU A 704 5.25 -18.18 -37.62
C LEU A 704 6.71 -17.94 -38.02
N VAL A 705 7.67 -18.51 -37.28
CA VAL A 705 9.10 -18.20 -37.40
C VAL A 705 9.93 -19.47 -37.62
N ASP A 706 10.61 -19.53 -38.76
CA ASP A 706 11.59 -20.58 -39.04
C ASP A 706 12.74 -20.53 -38.02
N GLY A 707 12.99 -21.63 -37.33
CA GLY A 707 14.12 -21.78 -36.41
C GLY A 707 13.77 -21.73 -34.93
N ILE A 708 12.53 -21.38 -34.59
CA ILE A 708 11.97 -21.53 -33.24
C ILE A 708 11.14 -22.82 -33.21
N ALA A 709 11.51 -23.76 -32.35
CA ALA A 709 10.74 -24.97 -32.10
C ALA A 709 9.78 -24.78 -30.93
N ALA A 710 8.75 -25.62 -30.84
CA ALA A 710 7.81 -25.59 -29.71
C ALA A 710 8.48 -25.85 -28.35
N GLU A 711 9.64 -26.52 -28.32
CA GLU A 711 10.43 -26.72 -27.09
C GLU A 711 11.26 -25.51 -26.69
N ASP A 712 11.40 -24.52 -27.57
CA ASP A 712 12.08 -23.25 -27.29
C ASP A 712 11.13 -22.24 -26.65
N VAL A 713 9.81 -22.43 -26.74
CA VAL A 713 8.81 -21.63 -26.03
C VAL A 713 8.52 -22.27 -24.68
N THR A 714 8.78 -21.54 -23.60
CA THR A 714 8.64 -22.01 -22.23
C THR A 714 7.50 -21.31 -21.52
N GLU A 715 6.81 -22.04 -20.65
CA GLU A 715 5.83 -21.50 -19.71
C GLU A 715 6.35 -21.76 -18.29
N ARG A 716 6.32 -20.73 -17.46
CA ARG A 716 6.64 -20.82 -16.02
C ARG A 716 5.76 -19.86 -15.24
N THR A 717 5.79 -19.98 -13.92
CA THR A 717 5.26 -18.95 -13.03
C THR A 717 6.39 -18.16 -12.36
N ALA A 718 6.10 -16.90 -12.04
CA ALA A 718 7.00 -15.99 -11.34
C ALA A 718 6.31 -15.31 -10.16
N TYR A 719 7.09 -14.68 -9.27
CA TYR A 719 6.57 -13.97 -8.09
C TYR A 719 5.48 -12.96 -8.49
N VAL A 720 5.80 -12.15 -9.50
CA VAL A 720 4.89 -11.27 -10.24
C VAL A 720 5.32 -11.26 -11.72
N GLY A 721 4.55 -10.59 -12.59
CA GLY A 721 4.95 -10.36 -13.98
C GLY A 721 6.07 -9.33 -14.10
N GLU A 722 7.33 -9.70 -13.78
CA GLU A 722 8.49 -8.79 -13.82
C GLU A 722 9.61 -9.29 -14.75
N LEU A 723 10.45 -8.35 -15.21
CA LEU A 723 11.67 -8.60 -15.98
C LEU A 723 12.90 -8.61 -15.05
N ASP A 724 13.75 -9.62 -15.16
CA ASP A 724 15.01 -9.71 -14.38
C ASP A 724 16.10 -8.81 -14.97
N GLU A 725 16.22 -8.77 -16.29
CA GLU A 725 17.18 -7.94 -17.01
C GLU A 725 16.48 -7.17 -18.12
N VAL A 726 16.81 -5.89 -18.26
CA VAL A 726 16.24 -5.01 -19.29
C VAL A 726 17.35 -4.29 -20.04
N ASN A 727 17.25 -4.28 -21.36
CA ASN A 727 18.12 -3.55 -22.28
C ASN A 727 17.50 -2.19 -22.62
N ASP A 728 17.87 -1.15 -21.86
CA ASP A 728 17.34 0.23 -22.01
C ASP A 728 17.56 0.86 -23.39
N SER A 729 18.39 0.26 -24.25
CA SER A 729 18.59 0.74 -25.63
C SER A 729 17.60 0.14 -26.63
N HIS A 730 16.75 -0.80 -26.21
CA HIS A 730 15.81 -1.48 -27.10
C HIS A 730 14.54 -0.64 -27.32
N PRO A 731 14.02 -0.51 -28.56
CA PRO A 731 12.85 0.32 -28.85
C PRO A 731 11.58 -0.02 -28.06
N LEU A 732 11.40 -1.29 -27.67
CA LEU A 732 10.25 -1.73 -26.86
C LEU A 732 10.20 -1.16 -25.43
N VAL A 733 11.32 -0.64 -24.93
CA VAL A 733 11.40 -0.02 -23.59
C VAL A 733 11.81 1.45 -23.67
N THR A 734 11.53 2.10 -24.81
CA THR A 734 11.70 3.55 -24.97
C THR A 734 10.95 4.30 -23.88
N ASP A 735 11.56 5.33 -23.30
CA ASP A 735 11.06 6.15 -22.18
C ASP A 735 10.84 5.44 -20.83
N ARG A 736 11.31 4.19 -20.71
CA ARG A 736 11.37 3.48 -19.44
C ARG A 736 12.22 4.24 -18.42
N ARG A 737 11.76 4.33 -17.18
CA ARG A 737 12.57 4.79 -16.04
C ARG A 737 13.35 3.60 -15.44
N PRO A 738 14.57 3.80 -14.92
CA PRO A 738 15.40 2.68 -14.44
C PRO A 738 14.79 1.78 -13.35
N ILE A 739 13.82 2.29 -12.59
CA ILE A 739 13.13 1.53 -11.53
C ILE A 739 12.04 0.59 -12.08
N GLN A 740 11.65 0.74 -13.34
CA GLN A 740 10.46 0.09 -13.88
C GLN A 740 10.76 -1.27 -14.48
N ASP A 741 10.23 -2.36 -13.95
CA ASP A 741 10.43 -3.72 -14.48
C ASP A 741 9.22 -4.63 -14.28
N HIS A 742 8.17 -4.15 -13.60
CA HIS A 742 6.94 -4.86 -13.34
C HIS A 742 5.90 -4.55 -14.43
N LEU A 743 5.34 -5.56 -15.09
CA LEU A 743 4.46 -5.42 -16.27
C LEU A 743 2.97 -5.32 -15.92
N TRP A 744 2.49 -6.04 -14.90
CA TRP A 744 1.08 -6.04 -14.49
C TRP A 744 0.91 -6.51 -13.04
N TYR A 745 -0.11 -5.98 -12.34
CA TYR A 745 -0.43 -6.33 -10.96
C TYR A 745 -1.18 -7.66 -10.86
N ILE A 746 -0.68 -8.57 -10.02
CA ILE A 746 -1.21 -9.94 -9.91
C ILE A 746 -2.55 -10.06 -9.17
N ALA A 747 -2.69 -9.34 -8.07
CA ALA A 747 -3.82 -9.54 -7.16
C ALA A 747 -5.17 -9.21 -7.81
N PRO A 748 -5.37 -8.07 -8.49
CA PRO A 748 -6.69 -7.68 -9.01
C PRO A 748 -7.30 -8.67 -10.02
N VAL A 749 -6.46 -9.39 -10.75
CA VAL A 749 -6.85 -10.41 -11.74
C VAL A 749 -6.83 -11.84 -11.15
N GLY A 750 -6.78 -11.98 -9.82
CA GLY A 750 -6.99 -13.24 -9.11
C GLY A 750 -5.75 -14.09 -8.87
N TYR A 751 -4.57 -13.66 -9.32
CA TYR A 751 -3.32 -14.41 -9.13
C TYR A 751 -2.73 -14.12 -7.75
N SER A 752 -2.27 -15.18 -7.06
CA SER A 752 -1.48 -15.03 -5.85
C SER A 752 0.01 -14.91 -6.16
N GLU A 753 0.81 -14.59 -5.14
CA GLU A 753 2.26 -14.52 -5.27
C GLU A 753 2.84 -15.84 -5.82
N ASN A 754 3.74 -15.75 -6.79
CA ASN A 754 4.37 -16.90 -7.47
C ASN A 754 3.48 -17.65 -8.48
N GLU A 755 2.32 -17.09 -8.84
CA GLU A 755 1.41 -17.67 -9.82
C GLU A 755 1.35 -16.89 -11.13
N ALA A 756 2.05 -15.75 -11.25
CA ALA A 756 2.07 -14.94 -12.46
C ALA A 756 2.61 -15.75 -13.65
N PRO A 757 1.83 -15.99 -14.71
CA PRO A 757 2.30 -16.74 -15.88
C PRO A 757 3.31 -15.93 -16.68
N ILE A 758 4.44 -16.56 -17.01
CA ILE A 758 5.48 -15.99 -17.88
C ILE A 758 5.73 -16.97 -19.03
N TYR A 759 5.49 -16.50 -20.24
CA TYR A 759 5.88 -17.15 -21.48
C TYR A 759 7.22 -16.58 -21.95
N GLY A 760 8.19 -17.45 -22.25
CA GLY A 760 9.53 -17.05 -22.68
C GLY A 760 9.97 -17.82 -23.91
N VAL A 761 10.99 -17.28 -24.59
CA VAL A 761 11.67 -17.98 -25.69
C VAL A 761 13.13 -18.21 -25.32
N ASP A 762 13.67 -19.42 -25.52
CA ASP A 762 15.09 -19.72 -25.31
C ASP A 762 15.95 -18.67 -26.01
N SER A 763 16.85 -18.04 -25.25
CA SER A 763 17.65 -16.91 -25.73
C SER A 763 18.56 -17.29 -26.91
N GLY A 764 19.05 -18.53 -26.95
CA GLY A 764 19.86 -19.02 -28.06
C GLY A 764 19.05 -19.20 -29.33
N ALA A 765 17.87 -19.83 -29.23
CA ALA A 765 16.95 -19.98 -30.35
C ALA A 765 16.45 -18.63 -30.88
N PHE A 766 16.13 -17.69 -29.98
CA PHE A 766 15.68 -16.35 -30.33
C PHE A 766 16.77 -15.55 -31.06
N ASP A 767 18.02 -15.60 -30.58
CA ASP A 767 19.17 -14.98 -31.24
C ASP A 767 19.47 -15.63 -32.60
N ASP A 768 19.41 -16.97 -32.70
CA ASP A 768 19.63 -17.71 -33.96
C ASP A 768 18.54 -17.42 -35.00
N ALA A 769 17.32 -17.12 -34.56
CA ALA A 769 16.22 -16.63 -35.40
C ALA A 769 16.38 -15.15 -35.80
N GLY A 770 17.41 -14.46 -35.28
CA GLY A 770 17.72 -13.07 -35.60
C GLY A 770 16.99 -12.04 -34.75
N GLY A 771 16.44 -12.45 -33.60
CA GLY A 771 15.71 -11.56 -32.70
C GLY A 771 16.60 -10.55 -31.96
N THR A 772 15.97 -9.50 -31.47
CA THR A 772 16.58 -8.51 -30.58
C THR A 772 15.90 -8.51 -29.23
N VAL A 773 16.69 -8.60 -28.16
CA VAL A 773 16.20 -8.77 -26.79
C VAL A 773 16.02 -7.41 -26.11
N ALA A 774 14.82 -7.16 -25.60
CA ALA A 774 14.49 -6.01 -24.77
C ALA A 774 14.54 -6.36 -23.28
N GLY A 775 14.06 -7.56 -22.90
CA GLY A 775 14.11 -8.01 -21.53
C GLY A 775 13.92 -9.51 -21.36
N THR A 776 14.48 -10.04 -20.27
CA THR A 776 14.49 -11.46 -19.95
C THR A 776 14.00 -11.73 -18.54
N THR A 777 13.47 -12.93 -18.33
CA THR A 777 13.14 -13.48 -17.01
C THR A 777 13.67 -14.91 -16.98
N GLY A 778 14.39 -15.30 -15.94
CA GLY A 778 15.00 -16.63 -15.81
C GLY A 778 15.91 -17.03 -16.99
N GLY A 779 16.44 -16.07 -17.74
CA GLY A 779 17.32 -16.27 -18.90
C GLY A 779 16.62 -16.46 -20.26
N ASP A 780 15.28 -16.54 -20.29
CA ASP A 780 14.54 -16.60 -21.55
C ASP A 780 14.06 -15.19 -21.94
N VAL A 781 13.88 -14.97 -23.23
CA VAL A 781 13.40 -13.71 -23.80
C VAL A 781 11.90 -13.60 -23.55
N VAL A 782 11.51 -12.59 -22.77
CA VAL A 782 10.11 -12.28 -22.46
C VAL A 782 9.65 -11.07 -23.28
N VAL A 783 10.53 -10.08 -23.48
CA VAL A 783 10.25 -8.92 -24.34
C VAL A 783 11.32 -8.83 -25.41
N GLY A 784 10.90 -8.78 -26.68
CA GLY A 784 11.82 -8.74 -27.81
C GLY A 784 11.13 -8.55 -29.15
N THR A 785 11.93 -8.42 -30.21
CA THR A 785 11.45 -8.23 -31.58
C THR A 785 12.07 -9.28 -32.50
N LEU A 786 11.29 -9.82 -33.45
CA LEU A 786 11.74 -10.68 -34.54
C LEU A 786 11.35 -10.09 -35.88
N GLU A 787 12.27 -10.03 -36.82
CA GLU A 787 12.01 -9.63 -38.21
C GLU A 787 11.53 -10.84 -39.02
N VAL A 788 10.39 -10.73 -39.71
CA VAL A 788 9.80 -11.84 -40.48
C VAL A 788 9.29 -11.32 -41.83
N GLY A 789 10.01 -11.66 -42.90
CA GLY A 789 9.68 -11.18 -44.25
C GLY A 789 9.92 -9.68 -44.37
N ASP A 790 8.89 -8.92 -44.76
CA ASP A 790 8.92 -7.46 -44.81
C ASP A 790 8.35 -6.80 -43.53
N GLY A 791 7.83 -7.59 -42.58
CA GLY A 791 7.28 -7.13 -41.30
C GLY A 791 7.98 -7.74 -40.09
N GLN A 792 7.33 -7.72 -38.93
CA GLN A 792 7.97 -8.06 -37.65
C GLN A 792 6.97 -8.52 -36.59
N ILE A 793 7.49 -9.24 -35.59
CA ILE A 793 6.77 -9.74 -34.42
C ILE A 793 7.36 -9.10 -33.17
N GLN A 794 6.52 -8.49 -32.34
CA GLN A 794 6.81 -8.02 -31.00
C GLN A 794 6.33 -9.06 -29.99
N LEU A 795 7.19 -9.39 -29.04
CA LEU A 795 6.89 -10.37 -27.98
C LEU A 795 6.73 -9.63 -26.66
N ILE A 796 5.66 -9.96 -25.93
CA ILE A 796 5.45 -9.55 -24.54
C ILE A 796 4.95 -10.77 -23.77
N GLY A 797 5.85 -11.56 -23.19
CA GLY A 797 5.51 -12.88 -22.64
C GLY A 797 4.63 -12.91 -21.39
N SER A 798 4.23 -11.77 -20.84
CA SER A 798 3.34 -11.69 -19.68
C SER A 798 2.77 -10.27 -19.56
N LEU A 799 1.49 -10.07 -19.88
CA LEU A 799 0.88 -8.73 -19.77
C LEU A 799 -0.63 -8.76 -19.55
N LEU A 800 -1.34 -9.56 -20.34
CA LEU A 800 -2.80 -9.65 -20.38
C LEU A 800 -3.29 -11.09 -20.14
N PRO A 801 -2.83 -11.78 -19.07
CA PRO A 801 -3.30 -13.13 -18.79
C PRO A 801 -4.80 -13.13 -18.45
N PRO A 802 -5.53 -14.23 -18.74
CA PRO A 802 -6.91 -14.37 -18.28
C PRO A 802 -6.98 -14.40 -16.76
N ALA A 803 -8.10 -13.96 -16.18
CA ALA A 803 -8.26 -13.95 -14.73
C ALA A 803 -8.16 -15.36 -14.09
N GLU A 804 -7.57 -15.44 -12.90
CA GLU A 804 -7.34 -16.67 -12.14
C GLU A 804 -8.39 -16.88 -11.06
N GLN A 805 -9.22 -17.93 -11.22
CA GLN A 805 -10.34 -18.22 -10.34
C GLN A 805 -10.00 -19.17 -9.19
N SER A 806 -8.80 -19.78 -9.16
CA SER A 806 -8.45 -20.79 -8.14
C SER A 806 -8.17 -20.23 -6.74
N ASN A 807 -8.08 -18.90 -6.60
CA ASN A 807 -7.85 -18.22 -5.33
C ASN A 807 -9.13 -17.59 -4.76
N LEU A 808 -9.12 -17.18 -3.47
CA LEU A 808 -10.23 -16.45 -2.86
C LEU A 808 -10.36 -15.05 -3.47
N HIS A 809 -11.54 -14.69 -3.99
CA HIS A 809 -11.79 -13.39 -4.63
C HIS A 809 -13.23 -12.86 -4.41
N PRO A 810 -13.69 -12.73 -3.15
CA PRO A 810 -15.09 -12.39 -2.85
C PRO A 810 -15.57 -11.07 -3.45
N PHE A 811 -14.68 -10.11 -3.71
CA PHE A 811 -15.06 -8.75 -4.10
C PHE A 811 -15.08 -8.51 -5.62
N GLY A 812 -15.05 -9.59 -6.41
CA GLY A 812 -15.00 -9.55 -7.87
C GLY A 812 -13.57 -9.64 -8.39
N MET A 813 -13.37 -9.37 -9.68
CA MET A 813 -12.06 -9.27 -10.34
C MET A 813 -12.10 -8.12 -11.35
N VAL A 814 -10.93 -7.66 -11.78
CA VAL A 814 -10.81 -6.71 -12.89
C VAL A 814 -10.50 -7.44 -14.20
N ASP A 815 -10.72 -6.78 -15.34
CA ASP A 815 -10.45 -7.31 -16.67
C ASP A 815 -8.95 -7.48 -16.95
N TYR A 816 -8.17 -6.48 -16.57
CA TYR A 816 -6.71 -6.44 -16.68
C TYR A 816 -6.14 -5.47 -15.63
N ALA A 817 -4.84 -5.55 -15.38
CA ALA A 817 -4.16 -4.68 -14.42
C ALA A 817 -2.72 -4.36 -14.86
N ALA A 818 -2.55 -3.89 -16.09
CA ALA A 818 -1.23 -3.52 -16.61
C ALA A 818 -0.66 -2.35 -15.79
N THR A 819 0.64 -2.41 -15.47
CA THR A 819 1.33 -1.27 -14.86
C THR A 819 1.61 -0.22 -15.93
N TYR A 820 2.05 0.97 -15.54
CA TYR A 820 2.57 1.93 -16.51
C TYR A 820 3.66 1.34 -17.41
N PHE A 821 4.55 0.51 -16.87
CA PHE A 821 5.58 -0.11 -17.67
C PHE A 821 4.99 -1.12 -18.67
N GLY A 822 3.98 -1.89 -18.26
CA GLY A 822 3.20 -2.73 -19.17
C GLY A 822 2.53 -1.94 -20.30
N HIS A 823 1.83 -0.84 -19.97
CA HIS A 823 1.23 0.06 -20.96
C HIS A 823 2.29 0.66 -21.90
N LEU A 824 3.44 1.07 -21.39
CA LEU A 824 4.54 1.61 -22.18
C LEU A 824 5.12 0.56 -23.15
N VAL A 825 5.30 -0.69 -22.70
CA VAL A 825 5.79 -1.78 -23.55
C VAL A 825 4.78 -2.11 -24.65
N MET A 826 3.47 -2.16 -24.35
CA MET A 826 2.42 -2.35 -25.36
C MET A 826 2.34 -1.18 -26.35
N THR A 827 2.35 0.06 -25.85
CA THR A 827 2.40 1.30 -26.66
C THR A 827 3.57 1.26 -27.62
N ASN A 828 4.76 0.89 -27.12
CA ASN A 828 5.92 0.72 -27.95
C ASN A 828 5.70 -0.41 -28.96
N ALA A 829 5.23 -1.58 -28.55
CA ALA A 829 4.97 -2.71 -29.47
C ALA A 829 4.03 -2.33 -30.63
N LEU A 830 3.05 -1.47 -30.39
CA LEU A 830 2.11 -0.94 -31.38
C LEU A 830 2.63 0.25 -32.20
N PHE A 831 3.88 0.68 -32.01
CA PHE A 831 4.43 1.90 -32.63
C PHE A 831 3.61 3.16 -32.34
N ALA A 832 3.10 3.25 -31.13
CA ALA A 832 2.29 4.35 -30.66
C ALA A 832 3.08 5.27 -29.72
N GLU A 833 2.45 6.39 -29.38
CA GLU A 833 2.85 7.32 -28.33
C GLU A 833 1.65 7.61 -27.43
N GLN A 834 1.86 7.65 -26.12
CA GLN A 834 0.89 8.17 -25.16
C GLN A 834 1.12 9.67 -24.97
N ILE A 835 0.05 10.45 -25.04
CA ILE A 835 0.07 11.92 -24.97
C ILE A 835 -0.73 12.37 -23.77
N ARG A 836 -0.13 13.22 -22.94
CA ARG A 836 -0.82 13.90 -21.85
C ARG A 836 -1.03 15.37 -22.15
N GLU A 837 -2.28 15.81 -22.04
CA GLU A 837 -2.65 17.22 -22.02
C GLU A 837 -3.11 17.63 -20.62
N VAL A 838 -2.66 18.80 -20.18
CA VAL A 838 -3.05 19.41 -18.91
C VAL A 838 -3.56 20.82 -19.23
N ASP A 839 -4.79 21.11 -18.82
CA ASP A 839 -5.50 22.36 -19.12
C ASP A 839 -5.54 22.69 -20.64
N GLY A 840 -5.56 21.64 -21.47
CA GLY A 840 -5.58 21.73 -22.94
C GLY A 840 -4.22 22.01 -23.59
N GLU A 841 -3.11 21.89 -22.87
CA GLU A 841 -1.74 21.96 -23.41
C GLU A 841 -1.03 20.61 -23.30
N GLU A 842 -0.41 20.13 -24.38
CA GLU A 842 0.45 18.94 -24.36
C GLU A 842 1.64 19.17 -23.42
N THR A 843 1.71 18.38 -22.35
CA THR A 843 2.77 18.44 -21.34
C THR A 843 3.76 17.29 -21.46
N ARG A 844 3.31 16.15 -22.00
CA ARG A 844 4.11 14.93 -22.11
C ARG A 844 3.73 14.11 -23.35
N ARG A 845 4.74 13.49 -23.95
CA ARG A 845 4.67 12.53 -25.04
C ARG A 845 5.70 11.44 -24.75
N ILE A 846 5.26 10.20 -24.68
CA ILE A 846 6.10 9.03 -24.38
C ILE A 846 5.79 7.89 -25.34
N GLY A 847 6.79 7.07 -25.62
CA GLY A 847 6.67 5.93 -26.53
C GLY A 847 7.48 6.14 -27.81
N ARG A 848 7.64 5.06 -28.58
CA ARG A 848 8.55 5.05 -29.73
C ARG A 848 7.96 5.69 -31.01
N GLY A 849 6.63 5.76 -31.11
CA GLY A 849 5.93 6.20 -32.32
C GLY A 849 6.25 5.36 -33.57
N SER A 850 5.83 5.85 -34.75
CA SER A 850 6.11 5.19 -36.04
C SER A 850 7.51 5.49 -36.60
N GLY A 851 8.23 6.44 -36.01
CA GLY A 851 9.55 6.87 -36.47
C GLY A 851 9.57 7.68 -37.78
N GLU A 852 8.43 8.20 -38.24
CA GLU A 852 8.34 9.01 -39.48
C GLU A 852 8.59 10.53 -39.29
N ASP A 853 8.77 11.01 -38.06
CA ASP A 853 9.01 12.43 -37.74
C ASP A 853 10.50 12.76 -37.46
N ASP A 854 11.38 12.47 -38.44
CA ASP A 854 12.77 13.00 -38.50
C ASP A 854 13.17 13.53 -39.89
#